data_AF-A0A937JUK1-F1
#
_entry.id   AF-A0A937JUK1-F1
#
_cell.length_a   1.000
_cell.length_b   1.000
_cell.length_c   1.000
_cell.angle_alpha   90.00
_cell.angle_beta   90.00
_cell.angle_gamma   90.00
#
_symmetry.space_group_name_H-M   'P 1'
#
loop_
_entity.id
_entity.type
_entity.pdbx_description
1 polymer ?
#
loop_
_entity_poly.entity_id
_entity_poly.type
_entity_poly.pdbx_seq_one_letter_code
_entity_poly.pdbx_strand_id
1 'polypeptide(L)'
;MWLLSSPDLPDTAIEAPTGAPLCSVDLDHSMAPLCRIDYQAEQPGITTETDPTTALIPVPNLTGDTITVTTTGLVDVVVVHHNGFTFTPALNPNNPQPGEFVFIVATGSLTLTFDNTYHLIPGLALQILGGVAAIPTDYVDPYLFSALFNLPIYGAITWTLGTENQPSGSLVAIANGSTINAVRERFKKGTEITFAGIGFHISNYKEKLKHLKQEPGKTYEIQISLSGKWERKRYQHPSFLNPTAARRLATGGLPYQDPECSLAGTPTGSGLYGVRKFKTSVFELAEQRGVPFVAHNPPLMNEPDAIEVLAGSTSVRDRLLSVRLQQLRAIRRRVPGAHLEAWELPIPKDSPRDATEQWESAARGLLRQNGCFIDFTKPDAVRARAIEDVRQWRHNVVELDVTVKGDTEFSDGYLGYGVEYIASKLSGAFSEIPFMSFYEDAQAMAQYPPRIRWKRKEPLRRTITTGDEDITAPPPELSTLKTLSLNWDQSGRTKELIRTTSEDGVEVLRERVVYGLAYTSDQVSNLDSSGYAIDGRNPIKGSASEFWQPVQTETTETILDDGTGYFLGSRTIGQKQARFKQESDQGLEVLRYGATGSSLTPEELALKNSYKFNWQSSIQVEKKLLCSFDSYYGDASNEVPPFDVQKICNPDGTSVLKAVKDPNYTRPMFELASRSFKSTFAAIKNPESTILNPLPDLCTGEESEIYKFVDIIPDPTGTFAVNLNPFEKSEDKTAEKRDIFIERTCQTSAQGANFTEIATQRNFTEHDGRPSTAQRRPPKYEKEQYELNVGDPNNWKDPYRRKYEWILCTPGRDPAEPSQGGLNVPNARYFSQALTAAKTDYKIRDVLESVDFSYSIPFNAAIRPLDKDLIAVGDESYNVRVTSVSQTVTFQGEINGLPVLSAPQGTKLSAGIDREVPITVTKRPLPLPPFEPRAGSSGRQLLGDLELGVVLKTRGNY
;
A
#
# COMPACT_ATOMS: atom_id res chain seq x y z
N MET A 1 -16.45 -48.00 -9.03
CA MET A 1 -17.71 -47.26 -9.26
C MET A 1 -18.69 -47.69 -8.18
N TRP A 2 -19.01 -46.82 -7.23
CA TRP A 2 -19.82 -47.15 -6.05
C TRP A 2 -21.31 -46.95 -6.42
N LEU A 3 -22.16 -47.95 -6.15
CA LEU A 3 -23.61 -47.82 -6.33
C LEU A 3 -24.27 -47.51 -4.98
N LEU A 4 -24.81 -46.31 -4.84
CA LEU A 4 -25.79 -46.00 -3.80
C LEU A 4 -27.16 -46.47 -4.30
N SER A 5 -27.59 -47.67 -3.90
CA SER A 5 -28.97 -48.10 -4.15
C SER A 5 -29.89 -47.45 -3.11
N SER A 6 -30.53 -46.34 -3.48
CA SER A 6 -31.68 -45.79 -2.75
C SER A 6 -32.96 -46.06 -3.55
N PRO A 7 -34.04 -46.56 -2.93
CA PRO A 7 -35.33 -46.75 -3.61
C PRO A 7 -35.99 -45.43 -4.05
N ASP A 8 -35.47 -44.28 -3.62
CA ASP A 8 -36.00 -42.95 -3.94
C ASP A 8 -35.33 -42.28 -5.15
N LEU A 9 -34.37 -42.94 -5.81
CA LEU A 9 -33.72 -42.39 -7.00
C LEU A 9 -34.60 -42.57 -8.25
N PRO A 10 -34.69 -41.56 -9.14
CA PRO A 10 -35.47 -41.68 -10.37
C PRO A 10 -34.86 -42.72 -11.32
N ASP A 11 -35.72 -43.51 -12.00
CA ASP A 11 -35.34 -44.61 -12.90
C ASP A 11 -34.34 -44.22 -14.01
N THR A 12 -34.22 -42.93 -14.33
CA THR A 12 -33.27 -42.39 -15.30
C THR A 12 -31.82 -42.34 -14.82
N ALA A 13 -31.56 -42.56 -13.53
CA ALA A 13 -30.22 -42.61 -12.94
C ALA A 13 -29.58 -44.01 -12.95
N ILE A 14 -30.31 -45.04 -13.43
CA ILE A 14 -29.88 -46.43 -13.36
C ILE A 14 -29.65 -46.97 -14.78
N GLU A 15 -28.43 -46.81 -15.31
CA GLU A 15 -27.96 -47.75 -16.34
C GLU A 15 -27.62 -49.06 -15.62
N ALA A 16 -28.34 -50.14 -15.96
CA ALA A 16 -28.22 -51.43 -15.29
C ALA A 16 -26.79 -52.00 -15.37
N PRO A 17 -26.05 -52.11 -14.25
CA PRO A 17 -24.80 -52.82 -14.24
C PRO A 17 -25.08 -54.30 -13.93
N THR A 18 -24.62 -55.18 -14.80
CA THR A 18 -24.53 -56.62 -14.51
C THR A 18 -23.36 -56.85 -13.54
N GLY A 19 -23.60 -56.68 -12.24
CA GLY A 19 -22.63 -57.00 -11.18
C GLY A 19 -23.19 -56.66 -9.80
N ALA A 20 -22.96 -57.54 -8.81
CA ALA A 20 -23.37 -57.30 -7.43
C ALA A 20 -22.57 -56.12 -6.82
N PRO A 21 -23.19 -55.25 -5.99
CA PRO A 21 -22.49 -54.15 -5.34
C PRO A 21 -21.47 -54.67 -4.32
N LEU A 22 -20.25 -54.10 -4.31
CA LEU A 22 -19.16 -54.51 -3.40
C LEU A 22 -19.38 -54.07 -1.93
N CYS A 23 -20.31 -53.16 -1.64
CA CYS A 23 -20.64 -52.70 -0.28
C CYS A 23 -22.03 -52.05 -0.22
N SER A 24 -22.65 -52.05 0.97
CA SER A 24 -23.89 -51.32 1.30
C SER A 24 -23.72 -50.53 2.59
N VAL A 25 -24.35 -49.35 2.68
CA VAL A 25 -24.40 -48.53 3.90
C VAL A 25 -25.60 -48.99 4.73
N ASP A 26 -25.36 -49.78 5.78
CA ASP A 26 -26.41 -50.24 6.70
C ASP A 26 -26.66 -49.18 7.78
N LEU A 27 -27.74 -48.41 7.63
CA LEU A 27 -28.18 -47.40 8.59
C LEU A 27 -28.91 -48.02 9.80
N ASP A 28 -29.25 -49.31 9.75
CA ASP A 28 -30.17 -49.96 10.68
C ASP A 28 -29.48 -51.01 11.58
N HIS A 29 -28.15 -51.16 11.46
CA HIS A 29 -27.31 -52.08 12.24
C HIS A 29 -27.74 -53.57 12.15
N SER A 30 -28.41 -53.97 11.07
CA SER A 30 -29.03 -55.29 10.92
C SER A 30 -28.14 -56.33 10.22
N MET A 31 -27.06 -55.91 9.57
CA MET A 31 -26.10 -56.78 8.89
C MET A 31 -24.67 -56.54 9.39
N ALA A 32 -23.88 -57.60 9.51
CA ALA A 32 -22.43 -57.49 9.74
C ALA A 32 -21.75 -57.01 8.44
N PRO A 33 -21.24 -55.76 8.35
CA PRO A 33 -20.70 -55.26 7.10
C PRO A 33 -19.27 -55.78 6.88
N LEU A 34 -18.92 -56.10 5.63
CA LEU A 34 -17.57 -56.50 5.20
C LEU A 34 -16.55 -55.35 5.22
N CYS A 35 -16.99 -54.09 5.34
CA CYS A 35 -16.13 -52.90 5.47
C CYS A 35 -16.75 -51.84 6.40
N ARG A 36 -15.92 -51.14 7.20
CA ARG A 36 -16.33 -50.08 8.13
C ARG A 36 -15.65 -48.77 7.75
N ILE A 37 -16.42 -47.69 7.58
CA ILE A 37 -15.88 -46.34 7.35
C ILE A 37 -15.56 -45.74 8.72
N ASP A 38 -14.27 -45.52 9.00
CA ASP A 38 -13.83 -44.84 10.22
C ASP A 38 -13.76 -43.32 9.99
N TYR A 39 -14.67 -42.59 10.64
CA TYR A 39 -14.74 -41.13 10.58
C TYR A 39 -13.65 -40.42 11.41
N GLN A 40 -12.78 -41.17 12.13
CA GLN A 40 -11.73 -40.61 12.99
C GLN A 40 -10.31 -40.73 12.44
N ALA A 41 -10.09 -41.37 11.29
CA ALA A 41 -8.75 -41.46 10.70
C ALA A 41 -8.28 -40.07 10.20
N GLU A 42 -7.05 -39.66 10.57
CA GLU A 42 -6.46 -38.35 10.27
C GLU A 42 -6.23 -38.06 8.76
N GLN A 43 -6.61 -38.99 7.87
CA GLN A 43 -6.46 -38.84 6.41
C GLN A 43 -7.81 -39.01 5.69
N PRO A 44 -8.48 -37.92 5.27
CA PRO A 44 -9.64 -38.03 4.39
C PRO A 44 -9.24 -38.63 3.04
N GLY A 45 -10.09 -39.51 2.47
CA GLY A 45 -9.86 -40.16 1.17
C GLY A 45 -9.36 -41.61 1.23
N ILE A 46 -9.11 -42.17 2.41
CA ILE A 46 -8.72 -43.57 2.60
C ILE A 46 -9.80 -44.30 3.41
N THR A 47 -10.36 -45.37 2.85
CA THR A 47 -11.12 -46.35 3.66
C THR A 47 -10.18 -47.47 4.06
N THR A 48 -10.18 -47.79 5.35
CA THR A 48 -9.44 -48.93 5.90
C THR A 48 -10.25 -50.22 5.68
N GLU A 49 -9.71 -51.16 4.92
CA GLU A 49 -10.28 -52.51 4.81
C GLU A 49 -9.75 -53.42 5.94
N THR A 50 -10.65 -53.95 6.76
CA THR A 50 -10.43 -55.06 7.72
C THR A 50 -9.41 -54.85 8.85
N ASP A 51 -9.53 -55.69 9.89
CA ASP A 51 -8.57 -55.81 10.98
C ASP A 51 -7.15 -56.01 10.41
N PRO A 52 -6.10 -55.42 11.03
CA PRO A 52 -4.73 -55.55 10.56
C PRO A 52 -4.36 -57.02 10.34
N THR A 53 -4.01 -57.38 9.11
CA THR A 53 -3.63 -58.74 8.76
C THR A 53 -2.34 -59.08 9.50
N THR A 54 -2.46 -59.93 10.51
CA THR A 54 -1.29 -60.41 11.26
C THR A 54 -0.72 -61.63 10.53
N ALA A 55 0.51 -61.52 10.05
CA ALA A 55 1.26 -62.67 9.52
C ALA A 55 2.25 -63.18 10.57
N LEU A 56 2.30 -64.50 10.74
CA LEU A 56 3.29 -65.17 11.59
C LEU A 56 4.29 -65.90 10.70
N ILE A 57 5.54 -65.45 10.67
CA ILE A 57 6.59 -66.05 9.84
C ILE A 57 7.73 -66.55 10.73
N PRO A 58 8.05 -67.85 10.75
CA PRO A 58 9.17 -68.37 11.53
C PRO A 58 10.49 -67.76 11.06
N VAL A 59 11.30 -67.27 12.00
CA VAL A 59 12.63 -66.72 11.70
C VAL A 59 13.54 -67.84 11.15
N PRO A 60 14.14 -67.68 9.95
CA PRO A 60 15.07 -68.65 9.40
C PRO A 60 16.39 -68.68 10.18
N ASN A 61 17.26 -69.67 9.90
CA ASN A 61 18.60 -69.68 10.50
C ASN A 61 19.36 -68.41 10.11
N LEU A 62 19.92 -67.73 11.12
CA LEU A 62 20.55 -66.41 10.94
C LEU A 62 21.96 -66.56 10.37
N THR A 63 22.23 -65.82 9.29
CA THR A 63 23.58 -65.64 8.74
C THR A 63 23.82 -64.14 8.51
N GLY A 64 24.54 -63.49 9.44
CA GLY A 64 24.82 -62.05 9.40
C GLY A 64 23.86 -61.21 10.25
N ASP A 65 23.84 -59.91 9.97
CA ASP A 65 23.13 -58.88 10.76
C ASP A 65 21.79 -58.47 10.11
N THR A 66 21.41 -59.13 9.02
CA THR A 66 20.13 -58.92 8.33
C THR A 66 19.46 -60.24 7.99
N ILE A 67 18.12 -60.25 7.99
CA ILE A 67 17.32 -61.34 7.42
C ILE A 67 16.32 -60.80 6.44
N THR A 68 16.06 -61.54 5.38
CA THR A 68 15.00 -61.23 4.42
C THR A 68 13.98 -62.36 4.42
N VAL A 69 12.72 -62.01 4.68
CA VAL A 69 11.58 -62.94 4.65
C VAL A 69 10.56 -62.48 3.62
N THR A 70 9.99 -63.43 2.88
CA THR A 70 8.92 -63.14 1.91
C THR A 70 7.57 -63.24 2.59
N THR A 71 6.82 -62.15 2.60
CA THR A 71 5.45 -62.08 3.11
C THR A 71 4.48 -62.13 1.92
N THR A 72 3.64 -63.16 1.84
CA THR A 72 2.58 -63.23 0.82
C THR A 72 1.31 -62.56 1.33
N GLY A 73 0.77 -61.61 0.55
CA GLY A 73 -0.55 -61.00 0.82
C GLY A 73 -0.55 -59.79 1.74
N LEU A 74 0.62 -59.32 2.21
CA LEU A 74 0.71 -58.03 2.91
C LEU A 74 0.91 -56.91 1.89
N VAL A 75 0.05 -55.88 1.97
CA VAL A 75 0.12 -54.69 1.10
C VAL A 75 1.02 -53.62 1.71
N ASP A 76 1.14 -53.61 3.05
CA ASP A 76 2.05 -52.77 3.81
C ASP A 76 2.44 -53.48 5.11
N VAL A 77 3.54 -53.07 5.76
CA VAL A 77 3.99 -53.57 7.07
C VAL A 77 4.20 -52.38 7.99
N VAL A 78 3.37 -52.27 9.02
CA VAL A 78 3.42 -51.15 9.97
C VAL A 78 4.44 -51.42 11.07
N VAL A 79 4.44 -52.64 11.60
CA VAL A 79 5.29 -53.05 12.70
C VAL A 79 5.62 -54.53 12.60
N VAL A 80 6.83 -54.88 13.03
CA VAL A 80 7.23 -56.28 13.21
C VAL A 80 7.58 -56.48 14.68
N HIS A 81 6.89 -57.38 15.35
CA HIS A 81 7.19 -57.80 16.71
C HIS A 81 7.95 -59.12 16.71
N HIS A 82 9.02 -59.18 17.49
CA HIS A 82 9.77 -60.42 17.71
C HIS A 82 10.40 -60.45 19.08
N ASN A 83 10.16 -61.51 19.85
CA ASN A 83 10.78 -61.72 21.17
C ASN A 83 10.67 -60.51 22.13
N GLY A 84 9.55 -59.79 22.11
CA GLY A 84 9.33 -58.59 22.93
C GLY A 84 9.97 -57.30 22.38
N PHE A 85 10.69 -57.37 21.27
CA PHE A 85 11.17 -56.20 20.53
C PHE A 85 10.18 -55.79 19.45
N THR A 86 10.15 -54.49 19.17
CA THR A 86 9.36 -53.89 18.09
C THR A 86 10.34 -53.30 17.09
N PHE A 87 10.32 -53.81 15.87
CA PHE A 87 11.07 -53.24 14.77
C PHE A 87 10.22 -52.17 14.09
N THR A 88 10.82 -51.03 13.78
CA THR A 88 10.18 -49.90 13.09
C THR A 88 10.61 -49.82 11.63
N PRO A 89 9.82 -49.20 10.73
CA PRO A 89 10.28 -48.96 9.36
C PRO A 89 11.60 -48.19 9.35
N ALA A 90 12.52 -48.55 8.46
CA ALA A 90 13.82 -47.91 8.34
C ALA A 90 13.68 -46.44 7.93
N LEU A 91 14.35 -45.55 8.67
CA LEU A 91 14.45 -44.13 8.32
C LEU A 91 15.20 -43.93 6.99
N ASN A 92 16.18 -44.79 6.72
CA ASN A 92 16.91 -44.84 5.44
C ASN A 92 16.87 -46.29 4.90
N PRO A 93 16.06 -46.57 3.87
CA PRO A 93 15.93 -47.91 3.30
C PRO A 93 17.24 -48.52 2.78
N ASN A 94 18.20 -47.67 2.39
CA ASN A 94 19.49 -48.11 1.85
C ASN A 94 20.54 -48.38 2.93
N ASN A 95 20.27 -47.98 4.19
CA ASN A 95 21.16 -48.21 5.32
C ASN A 95 20.36 -48.39 6.62
N PRO A 96 19.53 -49.44 6.71
CA PRO A 96 18.69 -49.71 7.88
C PRO A 96 19.56 -49.93 9.12
N GLN A 97 19.15 -49.36 10.25
CA GLN A 97 19.82 -49.54 11.53
C GLN A 97 19.26 -50.76 12.29
N PRO A 98 20.01 -51.34 13.26
CA PRO A 98 19.48 -52.39 14.10
C PRO A 98 18.18 -51.98 14.81
N GLY A 99 17.14 -52.82 14.71
CA GLY A 99 15.78 -52.49 15.15
C GLY A 99 14.90 -51.89 14.06
N GLU A 100 15.40 -51.75 12.84
CA GLU A 100 14.63 -51.28 11.69
C GLU A 100 14.35 -52.39 10.67
N PHE A 101 13.30 -52.20 9.86
CA PHE A 101 12.96 -53.06 8.73
C PHE A 101 12.70 -52.29 7.44
N VAL A 102 12.95 -52.94 6.30
CA VAL A 102 12.64 -52.45 4.95
C VAL A 102 11.65 -53.40 4.32
N PHE A 103 10.48 -52.91 3.90
CA PHE A 103 9.47 -53.69 3.20
C PHE A 103 9.37 -53.25 1.74
N ILE A 104 9.54 -54.20 0.81
CA ILE A 104 9.44 -53.97 -0.64
C ILE A 104 8.13 -54.59 -1.13
N VAL A 105 7.13 -53.76 -1.35
CA VAL A 105 5.77 -54.17 -1.76
C VAL A 105 5.79 -55.01 -3.04
N ALA A 106 6.61 -54.62 -4.02
CA ALA A 106 6.69 -55.27 -5.33
C ALA A 106 7.10 -56.76 -5.26
N THR A 107 7.90 -57.12 -4.26
CA THR A 107 8.42 -58.49 -4.06
C THR A 107 7.82 -59.17 -2.84
N GLY A 108 7.05 -58.45 -2.02
CA GLY A 108 6.64 -58.89 -0.69
C GLY A 108 7.83 -59.16 0.24
N SER A 109 8.99 -58.55 -0.01
CA SER A 109 10.23 -58.84 0.71
C SER A 109 10.36 -57.92 1.93
N LEU A 110 10.45 -58.51 3.12
CA LEU A 110 10.68 -57.82 4.39
C LEU A 110 12.09 -58.12 4.89
N THR A 111 12.96 -57.10 4.89
CA THR A 111 14.33 -57.19 5.39
C THR A 111 14.45 -56.55 6.76
N LEU A 112 14.80 -57.33 7.79
CA LEU A 112 15.02 -56.85 9.16
C LEU A 112 16.51 -56.71 9.43
N THR A 113 16.92 -55.61 10.05
CA THR A 113 18.30 -55.40 10.51
C THR A 113 18.37 -55.53 12.02
N PHE A 114 19.31 -56.31 12.52
CA PHE A 114 19.42 -56.64 13.93
C PHE A 114 20.87 -56.69 14.40
N ASP A 115 21.06 -56.64 15.71
CA ASP A 115 22.33 -56.73 16.40
C ASP A 115 22.15 -57.53 17.71
N ASN A 116 23.12 -57.43 18.63
CA ASN A 116 23.02 -58.05 19.96
C ASN A 116 21.87 -57.46 20.81
N THR A 117 21.42 -56.24 20.50
CA THR A 117 20.30 -55.57 21.18
C THR A 117 18.97 -56.11 20.69
N TYR A 118 18.82 -56.27 19.36
CA TYR A 118 17.61 -56.75 18.68
C TYR A 118 17.71 -58.21 18.24
N HIS A 119 18.16 -59.09 19.12
CA HIS A 119 18.45 -60.48 18.75
C HIS A 119 17.21 -61.22 18.24
N LEU A 120 17.34 -61.84 17.07
CA LEU A 120 16.34 -62.74 16.52
C LEU A 120 16.58 -64.17 17.04
N ILE A 121 15.55 -64.84 17.54
CA ILE A 121 15.60 -66.26 17.88
C ILE A 121 15.16 -67.11 16.67
N PRO A 122 16.04 -67.94 16.07
CA PRO A 122 15.65 -68.86 15.00
C PRO A 122 14.48 -69.76 15.41
N GLY A 123 13.51 -69.93 14.52
CA GLY A 123 12.32 -70.76 14.76
C GLY A 123 11.19 -70.08 15.56
N LEU A 124 11.45 -68.96 16.26
CA LEU A 124 10.39 -68.13 16.83
C LEU A 124 9.75 -67.30 15.70
N ALA A 125 8.42 -67.16 15.70
CA ALA A 125 7.72 -66.44 14.64
C ALA A 125 7.82 -64.93 14.81
N LEU A 126 8.14 -64.23 13.71
CA LEU A 126 7.91 -62.80 13.53
C LEU A 126 6.40 -62.57 13.51
N GLN A 127 5.90 -61.71 14.39
CA GLN A 127 4.54 -61.21 14.32
C GLN A 127 4.54 -59.92 13.51
N ILE A 128 4.17 -60.04 12.25
CA ILE A 128 4.13 -58.94 11.30
C ILE A 128 2.72 -58.38 11.32
N LEU A 129 2.57 -57.14 11.78
CA LEU A 129 1.32 -56.41 11.70
C LEU A 129 1.28 -55.74 10.32
N GLY A 130 0.51 -56.34 9.42
CA GLY A 130 0.19 -55.77 8.13
C GLY A 130 -0.52 -54.44 8.30
N GLY A 131 -0.10 -53.45 7.51
CA GLY A 131 -0.86 -52.22 7.34
C GLY A 131 -2.18 -52.53 6.67
N VAL A 132 -3.21 -51.78 7.06
CA VAL A 132 -4.47 -51.83 6.34
C VAL A 132 -4.23 -51.28 4.94
N ALA A 133 -4.57 -52.08 3.92
CA ALA A 133 -4.53 -51.60 2.55
C ALA A 133 -5.45 -50.38 2.45
N ALA A 134 -4.85 -49.21 2.28
CA ALA A 134 -5.55 -47.98 2.03
C ALA A 134 -6.21 -48.12 0.66
N ILE A 135 -7.50 -48.45 0.60
CA ILE A 135 -8.23 -48.40 -0.66
C ILE A 135 -8.39 -46.91 -0.99
N PRO A 136 -7.82 -46.43 -2.11
CA PRO A 136 -8.05 -45.06 -2.55
C PRO A 136 -9.54 -44.88 -2.74
N THR A 137 -10.13 -43.93 -2.02
CA THR A 137 -11.52 -43.57 -2.24
C THR A 137 -11.60 -42.19 -2.85
N ASP A 138 -12.54 -42.04 -3.77
CA ASP A 138 -12.90 -40.71 -4.28
C ASP A 138 -13.75 -39.95 -3.26
N TYR A 139 -14.08 -40.52 -2.10
CA TYR A 139 -14.95 -39.89 -1.12
C TYR A 139 -14.30 -38.63 -0.52
N VAL A 140 -15.09 -37.57 -0.42
CA VAL A 140 -14.69 -36.31 0.19
C VAL A 140 -15.62 -35.98 1.35
N ASP A 141 -15.05 -35.64 2.50
CA ASP A 141 -15.82 -35.23 3.68
C ASP A 141 -16.67 -33.97 3.36
N PRO A 142 -18.02 -34.04 3.46
CA PRO A 142 -18.90 -32.91 3.19
C PRO A 142 -18.62 -31.70 4.08
N TYR A 143 -18.11 -31.86 5.31
CA TYR A 143 -17.83 -30.75 6.22
C TYR A 143 -16.74 -29.81 5.72
N LEU A 144 -15.87 -30.27 4.83
CA LEU A 144 -14.89 -29.43 4.13
C LEU A 144 -15.56 -28.40 3.19
N PHE A 145 -16.83 -28.60 2.85
CA PHE A 145 -17.61 -27.78 1.93
C PHE A 145 -18.92 -27.28 2.55
N SER A 146 -18.87 -26.81 3.80
CA SER A 146 -20.03 -26.27 4.52
C SER A 146 -20.82 -25.19 3.76
N ALA A 147 -20.18 -24.44 2.86
CA ALA A 147 -20.87 -23.47 1.99
C ALA A 147 -21.88 -24.13 1.03
N LEU A 148 -21.79 -25.44 0.78
CA LEU A 148 -22.71 -26.19 -0.08
C LEU A 148 -23.88 -26.83 0.68
N PHE A 149 -23.98 -26.65 2.01
CA PHE A 149 -25.03 -27.31 2.81
C PHE A 149 -26.43 -26.79 2.46
N ASN A 150 -27.41 -27.69 2.35
CA ASN A 150 -28.79 -27.38 1.94
C ASN A 150 -28.87 -26.72 0.55
N LEU A 151 -27.99 -27.13 -0.38
CA LEU A 151 -28.02 -26.73 -1.77
C LEU A 151 -28.00 -27.98 -2.64
N PRO A 152 -29.17 -28.41 -3.20
CA PRO A 152 -29.26 -29.56 -4.10
C PRO A 152 -28.77 -29.17 -5.50
N ILE A 153 -27.47 -28.91 -5.60
CA ILE A 153 -26.77 -28.57 -6.83
C ILE A 153 -25.86 -29.72 -7.24
N TYR A 154 -25.60 -29.85 -8.55
CA TYR A 154 -24.64 -30.81 -9.09
C TYR A 154 -23.62 -30.11 -9.98
N GLY A 155 -22.37 -30.54 -9.96
CA GLY A 155 -21.29 -29.85 -10.65
C GLY A 155 -19.91 -30.16 -10.08
N ALA A 156 -18.99 -29.22 -10.27
CA ALA A 156 -17.62 -29.35 -9.79
C ALA A 156 -17.08 -28.01 -9.26
N ILE A 157 -16.22 -28.11 -8.26
CA ILE A 157 -15.38 -27.04 -7.78
C ILE A 157 -13.92 -27.42 -8.02
N THR A 158 -13.20 -26.53 -8.70
CA THR A 158 -11.77 -26.66 -8.99
C THR A 158 -11.04 -25.49 -8.35
N TRP A 159 -9.93 -25.75 -7.68
CA TRP A 159 -9.07 -24.69 -7.16
C TRP A 159 -7.60 -25.05 -7.26
N THR A 160 -6.78 -24.02 -7.29
CA THR A 160 -5.33 -24.11 -7.35
C THR A 160 -4.70 -23.27 -6.25
N LEU A 161 -3.65 -23.83 -5.65
CA LEU A 161 -2.77 -23.17 -4.69
C LEU A 161 -1.38 -23.10 -5.33
N GLY A 162 -0.79 -21.91 -5.40
CA GLY A 162 0.59 -21.72 -5.84
C GLY A 162 1.48 -21.24 -4.71
N THR A 163 2.76 -21.54 -4.79
CA THR A 163 3.78 -21.02 -3.86
C THR A 163 3.72 -19.50 -3.82
N GLU A 164 3.49 -18.94 -2.62
CA GLU A 164 3.38 -17.50 -2.35
C GLU A 164 2.38 -16.73 -3.23
N ASN A 165 1.42 -17.43 -3.81
CA ASN A 165 0.34 -16.87 -4.61
C ASN A 165 -1.00 -16.98 -3.86
N GLN A 166 -1.89 -16.04 -4.12
CA GLN A 166 -3.27 -16.12 -3.62
C GLN A 166 -3.94 -17.37 -4.19
N PRO A 167 -4.77 -18.08 -3.40
CA PRO A 167 -5.52 -19.21 -3.92
C PRO A 167 -6.52 -18.74 -4.97
N SER A 168 -6.73 -19.54 -6.03
CA SER A 168 -7.69 -19.24 -7.09
C SER A 168 -8.55 -20.46 -7.39
N GLY A 169 -9.77 -20.26 -7.88
CA GLY A 169 -10.63 -21.38 -8.23
C GLY A 169 -11.88 -20.98 -9.00
N SER A 170 -12.66 -21.99 -9.35
CA SER A 170 -13.95 -21.84 -10.01
C SER A 170 -14.90 -22.94 -9.58
N LEU A 171 -16.17 -22.58 -9.40
CA LEU A 171 -17.26 -23.52 -9.17
C LEU A 171 -18.22 -23.43 -10.35
N VAL A 172 -18.45 -24.57 -11.01
CA VAL A 172 -19.44 -24.71 -12.09
C VAL A 172 -20.49 -25.69 -11.61
N ALA A 173 -21.73 -25.22 -11.49
CA ALA A 173 -22.85 -25.99 -10.95
C ALA A 173 -24.10 -25.84 -11.80
N ILE A 174 -25.01 -26.79 -11.67
CA ILE A 174 -26.39 -26.67 -12.15
C ILE A 174 -27.32 -26.69 -10.93
N ALA A 175 -28.22 -25.72 -10.89
CA ALA A 175 -29.22 -25.57 -9.85
C ALA A 175 -30.63 -25.52 -10.44
N ASN A 176 -31.59 -25.99 -9.65
CA ASN A 176 -33.01 -25.88 -9.97
C ASN A 176 -33.54 -24.48 -9.67
N GLY A 177 -34.60 -24.07 -10.36
CA GLY A 177 -35.23 -22.75 -10.19
C GLY A 177 -35.76 -22.49 -8.78
N SER A 178 -36.09 -23.53 -8.01
CA SER A 178 -36.43 -23.39 -6.57
C SER A 178 -35.23 -23.02 -5.70
N THR A 179 -34.02 -23.38 -6.11
CA THR A 179 -32.79 -23.28 -5.32
C THR A 179 -31.88 -22.14 -5.74
N ILE A 180 -32.09 -21.59 -6.95
CA ILE A 180 -31.23 -20.53 -7.51
C ILE A 180 -31.17 -19.27 -6.63
N ASN A 181 -32.26 -18.92 -5.95
CA ASN A 181 -32.27 -17.77 -5.04
C ASN A 181 -31.33 -17.98 -3.84
N ALA A 182 -31.31 -19.18 -3.25
CA ALA A 182 -30.39 -19.52 -2.18
C ALA A 182 -28.93 -19.52 -2.66
N VAL A 183 -28.68 -19.99 -3.90
CA VAL A 183 -27.36 -19.92 -4.54
C VAL A 183 -26.92 -18.46 -4.73
N ARG A 184 -27.77 -17.59 -5.28
CA ARG A 184 -27.50 -16.16 -5.50
C ARG A 184 -27.19 -15.43 -4.19
N GLU A 185 -27.94 -15.72 -3.15
CA GLU A 185 -27.74 -15.12 -1.83
C GLU A 185 -26.41 -15.56 -1.22
N ARG A 186 -26.09 -16.86 -1.31
CA ARG A 186 -24.87 -17.42 -0.72
C ARG A 186 -23.61 -17.05 -1.48
N PHE A 187 -23.66 -17.00 -2.81
CA PHE A 187 -22.52 -16.74 -3.69
C PHE A 187 -22.55 -15.35 -4.33
N LYS A 188 -23.04 -14.36 -3.60
CA LYS A 188 -22.97 -12.96 -4.03
C LYS A 188 -21.51 -12.51 -4.20
N LYS A 189 -21.25 -11.69 -5.22
CA LYS A 189 -19.93 -11.07 -5.42
C LYS A 189 -19.46 -10.37 -4.14
N GLY A 190 -18.24 -10.69 -3.72
CA GLY A 190 -17.60 -10.21 -2.50
C GLY A 190 -17.83 -11.08 -1.26
N THR A 191 -18.73 -12.05 -1.26
CA THR A 191 -18.91 -12.95 -0.10
C THR A 191 -17.62 -13.73 0.16
N GLU A 192 -17.17 -13.76 1.41
CA GLU A 192 -16.06 -14.59 1.86
C GLU A 192 -16.56 -15.99 2.21
N ILE A 193 -15.90 -17.02 1.70
CA ILE A 193 -16.26 -18.42 1.93
C ILE A 193 -15.01 -19.25 2.19
N THR A 194 -15.16 -20.41 2.82
CA THR A 194 -14.06 -21.32 3.08
C THR A 194 -14.38 -22.69 2.49
N PHE A 195 -13.47 -23.21 1.68
CA PHE A 195 -13.54 -24.57 1.14
C PHE A 195 -12.27 -25.31 1.52
N ALA A 196 -12.37 -26.54 2.05
CA ALA A 196 -11.23 -27.36 2.41
C ALA A 196 -10.21 -26.65 3.32
N GLY A 197 -10.70 -25.78 4.22
CA GLY A 197 -9.87 -24.96 5.09
C GLY A 197 -9.06 -23.87 4.39
N ILE A 198 -9.46 -23.46 3.18
CA ILE A 198 -8.86 -22.37 2.38
C ILE A 198 -9.87 -21.24 2.21
N GLY A 199 -9.44 -20.01 2.49
CA GLY A 199 -10.29 -18.81 2.40
C GLY A 199 -10.36 -18.23 0.99
N PHE A 200 -11.56 -18.15 0.44
CA PHE A 200 -11.86 -17.50 -0.84
C PHE A 200 -12.82 -16.32 -0.65
N HIS A 201 -12.89 -15.47 -1.66
CA HIS A 201 -14.00 -14.57 -1.87
C HIS A 201 -14.56 -14.74 -3.29
N ILE A 202 -15.86 -14.49 -3.47
CA ILE A 202 -16.49 -14.54 -4.79
C ILE A 202 -16.07 -13.32 -5.60
N SER A 203 -15.22 -13.52 -6.61
CA SER A 203 -14.79 -12.44 -7.50
C SER A 203 -15.79 -12.19 -8.62
N ASN A 204 -16.46 -13.25 -9.08
CA ASN A 204 -17.47 -13.19 -10.12
C ASN A 204 -18.56 -14.24 -9.92
N TYR A 205 -19.78 -13.88 -10.32
CA TYR A 205 -20.94 -14.77 -10.33
C TYR A 205 -21.67 -14.58 -11.67
N LYS A 206 -21.81 -15.66 -12.43
CA LYS A 206 -22.55 -15.70 -13.69
C LYS A 206 -23.56 -16.84 -13.62
N GLU A 207 -24.73 -16.61 -14.18
CA GLU A 207 -25.77 -17.63 -14.33
C GLU A 207 -26.34 -17.58 -15.75
N LYS A 208 -26.69 -18.75 -16.28
CA LYS A 208 -27.27 -18.93 -17.61
C LYS A 208 -28.44 -19.89 -17.50
N LEU A 209 -29.62 -19.44 -17.93
CA LEU A 209 -30.79 -20.31 -17.99
C LEU A 209 -30.58 -21.38 -19.07
N LYS A 210 -30.65 -22.67 -18.70
CA LYS A 210 -30.58 -23.78 -19.66
C LYS A 210 -31.97 -24.04 -20.22
N HIS A 211 -32.16 -23.77 -21.51
CA HIS A 211 -33.38 -24.13 -22.23
C HIS A 211 -33.28 -25.57 -22.73
N LEU A 212 -33.60 -26.53 -21.87
CA LEU A 212 -33.86 -27.89 -22.33
C LEU A 212 -35.25 -27.93 -22.98
N LYS A 213 -35.35 -28.49 -24.20
CA LYS A 213 -36.63 -28.67 -24.92
C LYS A 213 -37.70 -29.39 -24.10
N GLN A 214 -37.28 -30.17 -23.10
CA GLN A 214 -38.13 -31.00 -22.25
C GLN A 214 -38.60 -30.27 -20.97
N GLU A 215 -37.87 -29.25 -20.49
CA GLU A 215 -38.22 -28.50 -19.28
C GLU A 215 -37.76 -27.01 -19.37
N PRO A 216 -38.46 -26.16 -20.15
CA PRO A 216 -38.11 -24.76 -20.26
C PRO A 216 -38.24 -24.04 -18.92
N GLY A 217 -37.17 -23.36 -18.49
CA GLY A 217 -37.19 -22.44 -17.34
C GLY A 217 -36.84 -23.02 -15.97
N LYS A 218 -36.51 -24.32 -15.88
CA LYS A 218 -36.32 -24.97 -14.57
C LYS A 218 -34.87 -25.10 -14.09
N THR A 219 -33.88 -25.05 -14.96
CA THR A 219 -32.47 -25.29 -14.60
C THR A 219 -31.55 -24.13 -14.99
N TYR A 220 -30.61 -23.82 -14.12
CA TYR A 220 -29.64 -22.74 -14.26
C TYR A 220 -28.24 -23.32 -14.22
N GLU A 221 -27.41 -22.99 -15.21
CA GLU A 221 -25.97 -23.19 -15.14
C GLU A 221 -25.33 -22.00 -14.45
N ILE A 222 -24.62 -22.25 -13.36
CA ILE A 222 -23.97 -21.25 -12.54
C ILE A 222 -22.47 -21.40 -12.69
N GLN A 223 -21.78 -20.30 -12.94
CA GLN A 223 -20.33 -20.21 -13.02
C GLN A 223 -19.86 -19.15 -12.02
N ILE A 224 -19.10 -19.59 -11.02
CA ILE A 224 -18.60 -18.77 -9.92
C ILE A 224 -17.08 -18.74 -10.01
N SER A 225 -16.49 -17.56 -10.05
CA SER A 225 -15.04 -17.39 -9.94
C SER A 225 -14.67 -17.11 -8.49
N LEU A 226 -13.66 -17.84 -8.00
CA LEU A 226 -13.12 -17.76 -6.65
C LEU A 226 -11.74 -17.13 -6.71
N SER A 227 -11.54 -16.11 -5.89
CA SER A 227 -10.24 -15.44 -5.71
C SER A 227 -9.84 -15.51 -4.24
N GLY A 228 -8.56 -15.38 -3.94
CA GLY A 228 -8.08 -15.53 -2.57
C GLY A 228 -8.71 -14.51 -1.63
N LYS A 229 -9.13 -14.92 -0.44
CA LYS A 229 -9.78 -14.03 0.54
C LYS A 229 -8.94 -12.78 0.84
N TRP A 230 -7.61 -12.93 0.86
CA TRP A 230 -6.67 -11.88 1.21
C TRP A 230 -6.41 -10.90 0.06
N GLU A 231 -6.68 -11.29 -1.18
CA GLU A 231 -6.55 -10.43 -2.36
C GLU A 231 -7.46 -9.19 -2.27
N ARG A 232 -8.69 -9.36 -1.75
CA ARG A 232 -9.61 -8.23 -1.54
C ARG A 232 -9.15 -7.29 -0.42
N LYS A 233 -8.49 -7.82 0.62
CA LYS A 233 -8.05 -7.06 1.79
C LYS A 233 -6.77 -6.27 1.57
N ARG A 234 -6.04 -6.57 0.48
CA ARG A 234 -4.86 -5.85 -0.04
C ARG A 234 -4.99 -4.33 -0.07
N TYR A 235 -6.21 -3.78 -0.21
CA TYR A 235 -6.45 -2.35 -0.43
C TYR A 235 -7.26 -1.65 0.67
N GLN A 236 -7.61 -2.34 1.77
CA GLN A 236 -8.57 -1.80 2.74
C GLN A 236 -8.00 -1.60 4.15
N HIS A 237 -6.99 -2.38 4.57
CA HIS A 237 -6.43 -2.29 5.93
C HIS A 237 -4.93 -2.60 5.98
N PRO A 238 -4.16 -2.00 6.92
CA PRO A 238 -2.83 -2.47 7.28
C PRO A 238 -2.92 -3.95 7.69
N SER A 239 -2.09 -4.80 7.11
CA SER A 239 -2.04 -6.23 7.45
C SER A 239 -0.94 -6.46 8.48
N PHE A 240 -1.27 -7.15 9.56
CA PHE A 240 -0.32 -7.54 10.60
C PHE A 240 0.19 -8.96 10.30
N LEU A 241 1.50 -9.13 10.16
CA LEU A 241 2.11 -10.47 10.11
C LEU A 241 2.41 -10.91 11.55
N ASN A 242 1.88 -12.06 11.96
CA ASN A 242 2.19 -12.63 13.27
C ASN A 242 3.34 -13.65 13.11
N PRO A 243 4.55 -13.38 13.64
CA PRO A 243 5.66 -14.31 13.60
C PRO A 243 5.42 -15.43 14.61
N THR A 244 4.91 -16.56 14.13
CA THR A 244 4.69 -17.76 14.97
C THR A 244 6.00 -18.35 15.54
N ALA A 245 7.17 -17.93 15.03
CA ALA A 245 8.47 -18.50 15.38
C ALA A 245 9.03 -18.07 16.76
N ALA A 246 8.51 -17.04 17.41
CA ALA A 246 9.07 -16.53 18.68
C ALA A 246 8.58 -17.25 19.95
N ARG A 247 7.97 -18.44 19.82
CA ARG A 247 7.31 -19.14 20.94
C ARG A 247 8.25 -19.84 21.94
N ARG A 248 9.58 -19.69 21.84
CA ARG A 248 10.54 -20.42 22.69
C ARG A 248 11.43 -19.62 23.64
N LEU A 249 11.26 -18.30 23.78
CA LEU A 249 12.05 -17.51 24.75
C LEU A 249 11.19 -16.52 25.53
N ALA A 250 10.46 -16.97 26.56
CA ALA A 250 10.03 -16.11 27.66
C ALA A 250 9.65 -16.94 28.89
N THR A 251 10.63 -17.10 29.77
CA THR A 251 10.56 -17.58 31.15
C THR A 251 9.53 -16.82 31.99
N GLY A 252 8.80 -17.57 32.83
CA GLY A 252 7.83 -17.16 33.86
C GLY A 252 7.66 -15.68 34.23
N GLY A 253 6.47 -15.14 33.92
CA GLY A 253 5.72 -14.19 34.75
C GLY A 253 6.32 -12.82 35.09
N LEU A 254 7.55 -12.51 34.68
CA LEU A 254 8.13 -11.18 34.90
C LEU A 254 7.64 -10.21 33.82
N PRO A 255 7.28 -8.96 34.19
CA PRO A 255 6.96 -7.93 33.21
C PRO A 255 8.20 -7.70 32.32
N TYR A 256 7.97 -7.66 31.01
CA TYR A 256 9.00 -7.41 30.01
C TYR A 256 9.82 -6.17 30.40
N GLN A 257 11.11 -6.38 30.66
CA GLN A 257 12.06 -5.28 30.82
C GLN A 257 12.48 -4.85 29.42
N ASP A 258 12.28 -3.57 29.15
CA ASP A 258 12.62 -3.01 27.86
C ASP A 258 14.15 -2.85 27.79
N PRO A 259 14.86 -3.52 26.86
CA PRO A 259 16.32 -3.54 26.83
C PRO A 259 16.94 -2.13 26.81
N GLU A 260 16.26 -1.19 26.15
CA GLU A 260 16.67 0.22 26.04
C GLU A 260 16.45 1.04 27.33
N CYS A 261 15.65 0.51 28.26
CA CYS A 261 15.31 1.14 29.54
C CYS A 261 15.92 0.42 30.73
N SER A 262 16.80 -0.57 30.49
CA SER A 262 17.47 -1.30 31.56
C SER A 262 18.29 -0.33 32.43
N LEU A 263 17.93 -0.26 33.71
CA LEU A 263 18.72 0.50 34.68
C LEU A 263 20.07 -0.20 34.80
N ALA A 264 21.14 0.50 34.43
CA ALA A 264 22.51 0.05 34.59
C ALA A 264 22.69 -0.61 35.96
N GLY A 265 23.14 -1.87 35.93
CA GLY A 265 23.27 -2.71 37.11
C GLY A 265 23.97 -1.96 38.23
N THR A 266 23.37 -1.97 39.42
CA THR A 266 24.10 -1.62 40.63
C THR A 266 25.31 -2.57 40.67
N PRO A 267 26.55 -2.07 40.66
CA PRO A 267 27.72 -2.92 40.51
C PRO A 267 27.69 -3.95 41.64
N THR A 268 27.72 -5.22 41.25
CA THR A 268 27.75 -6.38 42.12
C THR A 268 29.09 -6.42 42.89
N GLY A 269 29.18 -5.57 43.90
CA GLY A 269 30.14 -5.70 44.98
C GLY A 269 29.67 -6.78 45.95
N SER A 270 30.28 -7.96 45.84
CA SER A 270 30.58 -8.92 46.91
C SER A 270 29.75 -8.84 48.21
N GLY A 271 28.97 -9.89 48.46
CA GLY A 271 28.71 -10.43 49.79
C GLY A 271 27.80 -9.62 50.72
N LEU A 272 26.57 -10.10 50.92
CA LEU A 272 26.07 -10.56 52.23
C LEU A 272 24.57 -10.92 52.13
N TYR A 273 24.24 -11.92 52.94
CA TYR A 273 22.95 -12.58 53.17
C TYR A 273 21.68 -11.74 53.01
N GLY A 274 20.75 -12.30 52.23
CA GLY A 274 19.32 -12.43 52.51
C GLY A 274 18.57 -11.24 53.12
N VAL A 275 17.89 -10.47 52.27
CA VAL A 275 16.68 -9.74 52.68
C VAL A 275 15.60 -9.97 51.64
N ARG A 276 14.66 -10.88 51.95
CA ARG A 276 13.37 -10.97 51.27
C ARG A 276 12.60 -9.68 51.58
N LYS A 277 12.30 -8.86 50.57
CA LYS A 277 11.36 -7.75 50.71
C LYS A 277 9.94 -8.31 50.82
N PHE A 278 9.42 -8.40 52.04
CA PHE A 278 7.99 -8.56 52.28
C PHE A 278 7.28 -7.23 51.99
N LYS A 279 6.15 -7.28 51.29
CA LYS A 279 5.24 -6.14 51.12
C LYS A 279 4.40 -6.01 52.39
N THR A 280 4.67 -4.98 53.19
CA THR A 280 3.87 -4.60 54.36
C THR A 280 2.72 -3.68 53.92
N SER A 281 1.53 -3.88 54.49
CA SER A 281 0.35 -3.08 54.16
C SER A 281 0.36 -1.72 54.87
N VAL A 282 -0.33 -0.72 54.30
CA VAL A 282 -0.42 0.65 54.85
C VAL A 282 -1.04 0.65 56.27
N PHE A 283 -1.81 -0.37 56.62
CA PHE A 283 -2.41 -0.57 57.94
C PHE A 283 -1.36 -0.82 59.03
N GLU A 284 -0.39 -1.72 58.79
CA GLU A 284 0.70 -2.01 59.75
C GLU A 284 1.66 -0.84 59.94
N LEU A 285 1.80 0.01 58.90
CA LEU A 285 2.64 1.21 58.93
C LEU A 285 2.04 2.35 59.75
N ALA A 286 0.70 2.43 59.84
CA ALA A 286 -0.02 3.40 60.65
C ALA A 286 -0.02 3.02 62.14
N GLU A 287 -0.11 1.74 62.45
CA GLU A 287 -0.04 1.20 63.82
C GLU A 287 1.38 1.35 64.41
N GLN A 288 2.42 1.08 63.62
CA GLN A 288 3.82 1.29 64.02
C GLN A 288 4.21 2.76 64.24
N ARG A 289 3.41 3.72 63.74
CA ARG A 289 3.64 5.16 63.92
C ARG A 289 2.76 5.77 65.02
N GLY A 290 1.97 4.95 65.74
CA GLY A 290 1.16 5.40 66.87
C GLY A 290 0.06 6.39 66.50
N VAL A 291 -0.44 6.34 65.25
CA VAL A 291 -1.52 7.24 64.79
C VAL A 291 -2.86 6.51 64.93
N PRO A 292 -3.71 6.84 65.92
CA PRO A 292 -5.01 6.21 66.06
C PRO A 292 -5.94 6.66 64.93
N PHE A 293 -6.35 5.71 64.08
CA PHE A 293 -7.28 5.97 62.99
C PHE A 293 -8.72 5.82 63.51
N VAL A 294 -9.37 6.94 63.85
CA VAL A 294 -10.80 6.98 64.19
C VAL A 294 -11.58 7.36 62.93
N ALA A 295 -12.33 6.40 62.39
CA ALA A 295 -13.24 6.66 61.28
C ALA A 295 -14.43 7.52 61.79
N HIS A 296 -14.50 8.77 61.33
CA HIS A 296 -15.69 9.60 61.44
C HIS A 296 -16.12 10.03 60.04
N ASN A 297 -17.29 9.55 59.63
CA ASN A 297 -18.09 10.17 58.58
C ASN A 297 -18.98 11.24 59.23
N PRO A 298 -18.97 12.50 58.75
CA PRO A 298 -20.09 13.40 58.94
C PRO A 298 -20.79 13.77 57.60
N PRO A 299 -22.08 14.16 57.66
CA PRO A 299 -22.94 14.37 56.49
C PRO A 299 -23.02 15.83 55.99
N LEU A 300 -23.43 15.95 54.72
CA LEU A 300 -24.06 17.06 53.97
C LEU A 300 -24.32 18.41 54.69
N MET A 301 -23.95 19.55 54.06
CA MET A 301 -24.88 20.61 53.60
C MET A 301 -24.23 21.93 53.09
N ASN A 302 -24.82 22.43 51.98
CA ASN A 302 -25.21 23.82 51.60
C ASN A 302 -24.23 24.90 51.05
N GLU A 303 -24.61 25.35 49.83
CA GLU A 303 -24.33 26.58 49.02
C GLU A 303 -24.67 27.93 49.71
N PRO A 304 -24.46 29.19 49.15
CA PRO A 304 -24.48 29.59 47.71
C PRO A 304 -23.59 30.80 47.21
N ASP A 305 -23.76 31.11 45.90
CA ASP A 305 -23.57 32.39 45.13
C ASP A 305 -22.15 32.88 44.75
N ALA A 306 -21.83 33.38 43.53
CA ALA A 306 -22.57 33.68 42.29
C ALA A 306 -21.60 33.96 41.09
N ILE A 307 -22.19 34.04 39.88
CA ILE A 307 -21.76 34.68 38.60
C ILE A 307 -21.41 33.72 37.41
N GLU A 308 -22.47 33.30 36.69
CA GLU A 308 -22.76 33.48 35.23
C GLU A 308 -21.59 33.86 34.28
N VAL A 309 -21.39 33.34 33.05
CA VAL A 309 -22.28 32.83 31.97
C VAL A 309 -21.38 32.24 30.84
N LEU A 310 -21.92 31.29 30.03
CA LEU A 310 -21.41 30.68 28.76
C LEU A 310 -20.42 29.49 28.80
N ALA A 311 -20.93 28.25 28.91
CA ALA A 311 -20.37 27.05 28.23
C ALA A 311 -21.29 25.81 28.40
N GLY A 312 -22.34 25.70 27.58
CA GLY A 312 -23.16 24.49 27.50
C GLY A 312 -22.73 23.59 26.34
N SER A 313 -22.21 22.39 26.64
CA SER A 313 -22.31 21.12 25.85
C SER A 313 -21.10 20.16 25.93
N THR A 314 -20.24 20.27 26.95
CA THR A 314 -19.10 19.33 27.13
C THR A 314 -19.47 17.96 27.74
N SER A 315 -20.67 17.77 28.29
CA SER A 315 -20.96 16.60 29.14
C SER A 315 -21.27 15.28 28.40
N VAL A 316 -21.56 15.30 27.09
CA VAL A 316 -21.80 14.08 26.30
C VAL A 316 -20.49 13.52 25.75
N ARG A 317 -19.54 14.40 25.42
CA ARG A 317 -18.23 14.04 24.85
C ARG A 317 -17.36 13.29 25.86
N ASP A 318 -17.32 13.74 27.11
CA ASP A 318 -16.52 13.11 28.17
C ASP A 318 -17.11 11.80 28.68
N ARG A 319 -18.45 11.64 28.63
CA ARG A 319 -19.12 10.37 28.90
C ARG A 319 -18.90 9.34 27.78
N LEU A 320 -18.90 9.75 26.51
CA LEU A 320 -18.57 8.86 25.40
C LEU A 320 -17.09 8.45 25.40
N LEU A 321 -16.18 9.36 25.74
CA LEU A 321 -14.74 9.08 25.80
C LEU A 321 -14.40 8.10 26.92
N SER A 322 -15.05 8.23 28.08
CA SER A 322 -14.87 7.31 29.22
C SER A 322 -15.47 5.92 28.98
N VAL A 323 -16.66 5.82 28.36
CA VAL A 323 -17.27 4.55 27.95
C VAL A 323 -16.45 3.85 26.88
N ARG A 324 -15.90 4.58 25.90
CA ARG A 324 -15.07 4.04 24.82
C ARG A 324 -13.68 3.61 25.32
N LEU A 325 -13.10 4.34 26.27
CA LEU A 325 -11.88 3.91 26.98
C LEU A 325 -12.10 2.66 27.83
N GLN A 326 -13.28 2.49 28.45
CA GLN A 326 -13.66 1.27 29.15
C GLN A 326 -13.88 0.08 28.21
N GLN A 327 -14.52 0.29 27.05
CA GLN A 327 -14.69 -0.75 26.02
C GLN A 327 -13.36 -1.17 25.39
N LEU A 328 -12.45 -0.24 25.10
CA LEU A 328 -11.10 -0.55 24.61
C LEU A 328 -10.26 -1.31 25.67
N ARG A 329 -10.45 -0.99 26.96
CA ARG A 329 -9.85 -1.76 28.06
C ARG A 329 -10.47 -3.15 28.22
N ALA A 330 -11.75 -3.33 27.90
CA ALA A 330 -12.43 -4.63 27.92
C ALA A 330 -12.00 -5.53 26.74
N ILE A 331 -11.79 -4.95 25.55
CA ILE A 331 -11.25 -5.67 24.38
C ILE A 331 -9.79 -6.08 24.63
N ARG A 332 -8.97 -5.22 25.26
CA ARG A 332 -7.59 -5.56 25.66
C ARG A 332 -7.49 -6.66 26.72
N ARG A 333 -8.53 -6.88 27.51
CA ARG A 333 -8.54 -7.91 28.57
C ARG A 333 -9.06 -9.28 28.11
N ARG A 334 -9.55 -9.42 26.87
CA ARG A 334 -10.06 -10.70 26.32
C ARG A 334 -9.06 -11.49 25.49
N VAL A 335 -7.81 -11.04 25.37
CA VAL A 335 -6.71 -11.84 24.78
C VAL A 335 -5.70 -12.15 25.89
N PRO A 336 -5.81 -13.30 26.58
CA PRO A 336 -4.78 -13.74 27.49
C PRO A 336 -3.63 -14.36 26.70
N GLY A 337 -2.45 -13.73 26.76
CA GLY A 337 -1.17 -14.39 26.51
C GLY A 337 -0.38 -13.88 25.30
N ALA A 338 0.81 -13.36 25.59
CA ALA A 338 1.94 -13.09 24.69
C ALA A 338 1.76 -11.98 23.63
N HIS A 339 2.16 -10.76 24.00
CA HIS A 339 2.70 -9.80 23.03
C HIS A 339 4.03 -10.35 22.50
N LEU A 340 3.97 -11.12 21.42
CA LEU A 340 5.12 -11.38 20.55
C LEU A 340 4.83 -10.66 19.24
N GLU A 341 5.67 -9.65 18.98
CA GLU A 341 5.78 -8.74 17.84
C GLU A 341 4.87 -9.07 16.65
N ALA A 342 3.67 -8.50 16.57
CA ALA A 342 2.98 -8.42 15.29
C ALA A 342 3.75 -7.41 14.42
N TRP A 343 4.22 -7.84 13.25
CA TRP A 343 4.90 -6.96 12.30
C TRP A 343 3.81 -6.16 11.60
N GLU A 344 3.74 -4.87 11.89
CA GLU A 344 2.88 -3.94 11.15
C GLU A 344 3.63 -3.53 9.87
N LEU A 345 3.07 -3.89 8.72
CA LEU A 345 3.54 -3.38 7.43
C LEU A 345 2.74 -2.12 7.10
N PRO A 346 3.29 -0.91 7.32
CA PRO A 346 2.60 0.31 6.97
C PRO A 346 2.41 0.35 5.45
N ILE A 347 1.16 0.46 4.99
CA ILE A 347 0.87 0.83 3.61
C ILE A 347 1.26 2.31 3.49
N PRO A 348 2.20 2.70 2.60
CA PRO A 348 2.53 4.10 2.41
C PRO A 348 1.27 4.90 2.11
N LYS A 349 1.06 6.03 2.82
CA LYS A 349 -0.16 6.85 2.71
C LYS A 349 -0.46 7.31 1.27
N ASP A 350 0.55 7.32 0.42
CA ASP A 350 0.50 7.83 -0.95
C ASP A 350 0.64 6.74 -2.02
N SER A 351 0.49 5.45 -1.68
CA SER A 351 0.53 4.39 -2.70
C SER A 351 -0.67 4.51 -3.65
N PRO A 352 -0.47 4.80 -4.97
CA PRO A 352 -1.55 4.74 -5.95
C PRO A 352 -2.29 3.40 -5.88
N ARG A 353 -3.59 3.36 -6.18
CA ARG A 353 -4.39 2.12 -6.25
C ARG A 353 -3.80 1.11 -7.26
N ASP A 354 -3.01 1.65 -8.19
CA ASP A 354 -2.32 1.11 -9.34
C ASP A 354 -0.78 1.04 -9.15
N ALA A 355 -0.26 1.35 -7.96
CA ALA A 355 1.16 1.21 -7.65
C ALA A 355 1.61 -0.25 -7.78
N THR A 356 2.59 -0.47 -8.66
CA THR A 356 3.10 -1.80 -9.01
C THR A 356 3.98 -2.43 -7.93
N GLU A 357 4.51 -1.67 -6.97
CA GLU A 357 5.14 -2.25 -5.78
C GLU A 357 4.09 -2.62 -4.73
N GLN A 358 3.57 -3.83 -4.92
CA GLN A 358 2.60 -4.47 -4.05
C GLN A 358 3.24 -4.79 -2.70
N TRP A 359 2.54 -4.52 -1.58
CA TRP A 359 2.97 -4.85 -0.21
C TRP A 359 3.55 -6.27 -0.07
N GLU A 360 3.11 -7.22 -0.90
CA GLU A 360 3.60 -8.60 -0.98
C GLU A 360 5.09 -8.67 -1.33
N SER A 361 5.60 -7.79 -2.19
CA SER A 361 7.03 -7.70 -2.53
C SER A 361 7.86 -7.32 -1.31
N ALA A 362 7.43 -6.28 -0.57
CA ALA A 362 8.07 -5.86 0.67
C ALA A 362 7.98 -6.93 1.76
N ALA A 363 6.81 -7.58 1.90
CA ALA A 363 6.59 -8.68 2.83
C ALA A 363 7.49 -9.87 2.52
N ARG A 364 7.58 -10.29 1.25
CA ARG A 364 8.51 -11.36 0.81
C ARG A 364 9.94 -11.00 1.18
N GLY A 365 10.41 -9.79 0.87
CA GLY A 365 11.77 -9.34 1.23
C GLY A 365 12.08 -9.44 2.73
N LEU A 366 11.14 -9.07 3.60
CA LEU A 366 11.28 -9.19 5.05
C LEU A 366 11.19 -10.63 5.55
N LEU A 367 10.31 -11.45 4.97
CA LEU A 367 10.16 -12.85 5.35
C LEU A 367 11.39 -13.67 4.98
N ARG A 368 11.99 -13.42 3.81
CA ARG A 368 13.25 -14.07 3.39
C ARG A 368 14.37 -13.87 4.39
N GLN A 369 14.52 -12.67 4.95
CA GLN A 369 15.54 -12.37 5.97
C GLN A 369 15.43 -13.23 7.23
N ASN A 370 14.25 -13.80 7.48
CA ASN A 370 13.96 -14.66 8.61
C ASN A 370 13.83 -16.14 8.23
N GLY A 371 14.17 -16.53 6.99
CA GLY A 371 14.00 -17.92 6.55
C GLY A 371 12.54 -18.31 6.30
N CYS A 372 11.67 -17.33 6.03
CA CYS A 372 10.24 -17.52 5.91
C CYS A 372 9.70 -17.20 4.51
N PHE A 373 8.48 -17.67 4.27
CA PHE A 373 7.66 -17.35 3.11
C PHE A 373 6.24 -16.97 3.55
N ILE A 374 5.49 -16.34 2.64
CA ILE A 374 4.12 -15.91 2.89
C ILE A 374 3.12 -17.04 2.58
N ASP A 375 2.26 -17.35 3.54
CA ASP A 375 1.22 -18.37 3.39
C ASP A 375 -0.17 -17.71 3.39
N PHE A 376 -0.84 -17.82 2.23
CA PHE A 376 -2.21 -17.32 1.99
C PHE A 376 -3.30 -18.35 2.20
N THR A 377 -2.94 -19.60 2.49
CA THR A 377 -3.88 -20.72 2.46
C THR A 377 -4.77 -20.80 3.69
N LYS A 378 -4.43 -20.08 4.76
CA LYS A 378 -5.21 -20.01 5.99
C LYS A 378 -6.40 -19.03 5.85
N PRO A 379 -7.62 -19.42 6.27
CA PRO A 379 -8.82 -18.60 6.09
C PRO A 379 -8.94 -17.47 7.13
N ASP A 380 -8.20 -17.57 8.23
CA ASP A 380 -8.24 -16.70 9.41
C ASP A 380 -7.15 -15.62 9.40
N ALA A 381 -5.96 -15.91 8.85
CA ALA A 381 -4.87 -14.95 8.75
C ALA A 381 -3.91 -15.28 7.60
N VAL A 382 -3.21 -14.27 7.09
CA VAL A 382 -1.96 -14.44 6.32
C VAL A 382 -0.83 -14.70 7.32
N ARG A 383 -0.04 -15.76 7.10
CA ARG A 383 1.00 -16.17 8.05
C ARG A 383 2.39 -16.13 7.43
N ALA A 384 3.37 -15.87 8.28
CA ALA A 384 4.78 -16.14 8.01
C ALA A 384 5.06 -17.60 8.39
N ARG A 385 5.50 -18.42 7.43
CA ARG A 385 5.90 -19.81 7.68
C ARG A 385 7.37 -19.99 7.37
N ALA A 386 8.12 -20.60 8.29
CA ALA A 386 9.53 -20.91 8.03
C ALA A 386 9.62 -22.00 6.96
N ILE A 387 10.59 -21.88 6.06
CA ILE A 387 10.78 -22.84 4.96
C ILE A 387 11.05 -24.27 5.47
N GLU A 388 11.64 -24.41 6.65
CA GLU A 388 11.88 -25.70 7.27
C GLU A 388 10.76 -26.19 8.19
N ASP A 389 9.89 -25.31 8.67
CA ASP A 389 8.76 -25.64 9.56
C ASP A 389 7.48 -25.90 8.74
N VAL A 390 7.59 -26.85 7.81
CA VAL A 390 6.51 -27.27 6.93
C VAL A 390 6.08 -28.71 7.21
N ARG A 391 4.89 -29.10 6.74
CA ARG A 391 4.41 -30.48 6.90
C ARG A 391 5.23 -31.38 5.98
N GLN A 392 5.36 -32.64 6.38
CA GLN A 392 6.05 -33.66 5.62
C GLN A 392 5.04 -34.74 5.24
N TRP A 393 5.06 -35.12 3.97
CA TRP A 393 4.20 -36.13 3.39
C TRP A 393 5.06 -37.25 2.81
N ARG A 394 4.44 -38.41 2.58
CA ARG A 394 5.07 -39.54 1.91
C ARG A 394 4.02 -40.23 1.05
N HIS A 395 4.32 -40.40 -0.24
CA HIS A 395 3.40 -41.01 -1.18
C HIS A 395 4.12 -42.02 -2.09
N ASN A 396 3.49 -43.18 -2.28
CA ASN A 396 3.87 -44.12 -3.34
C ASN A 396 2.97 -43.82 -4.54
N VAL A 397 3.55 -43.40 -5.67
CA VAL A 397 2.79 -43.00 -6.86
C VAL A 397 3.07 -43.94 -8.02
N VAL A 398 2.05 -44.18 -8.84
CA VAL A 398 2.11 -45.12 -9.97
C VAL A 398 2.82 -44.49 -11.16
N GLU A 399 2.53 -43.21 -11.42
CA GLU A 399 3.07 -42.43 -12.53
C GLU A 399 3.64 -41.12 -12.00
N LEU A 400 4.82 -40.75 -12.50
CA LEU A 400 5.52 -39.52 -12.14
C LEU A 400 6.08 -38.89 -13.41
N ASP A 401 5.57 -37.72 -13.76
CA ASP A 401 6.09 -36.93 -14.86
C ASP A 401 7.21 -36.02 -14.32
N VAL A 402 8.43 -36.19 -14.82
CA VAL A 402 9.58 -35.37 -14.44
C VAL A 402 10.00 -34.50 -15.62
N THR A 403 9.92 -33.18 -15.45
CA THR A 403 10.39 -32.20 -16.43
C THR A 403 11.51 -31.37 -15.83
N VAL A 404 12.70 -31.43 -16.42
CA VAL A 404 13.82 -30.58 -16.01
C VAL A 404 13.76 -29.26 -16.75
N LYS A 405 13.96 -28.15 -16.03
CA LYS A 405 13.88 -26.78 -16.55
C LYS A 405 15.30 -26.20 -16.60
N GLY A 406 15.72 -25.68 -17.75
CA GLY A 406 17.05 -25.07 -17.96
C GLY A 406 18.06 -25.93 -18.73
N ASP A 407 19.28 -25.41 -18.88
CA ASP A 407 20.41 -26.08 -19.56
C ASP A 407 21.11 -27.08 -18.61
N THR A 408 20.36 -28.02 -18.05
CA THR A 408 20.99 -29.10 -17.27
C THR A 408 21.47 -30.22 -18.16
N GLU A 409 22.76 -30.50 -18.12
CA GLU A 409 23.27 -31.80 -18.53
C GLU A 409 22.95 -32.82 -17.41
N PHE A 410 22.25 -33.89 -17.76
CA PHE A 410 22.12 -35.06 -16.88
C PHE A 410 23.49 -35.73 -16.78
N SER A 411 24.24 -35.47 -15.70
CA SER A 411 25.38 -36.31 -15.35
C SER A 411 24.86 -37.57 -14.64
N ASP A 412 25.23 -38.75 -15.15
CA ASP A 412 24.82 -40.06 -14.61
C ASP A 412 24.89 -40.10 -13.07
N GLY A 413 23.71 -40.19 -12.43
CA GLY A 413 23.57 -40.43 -10.99
C GLY A 413 23.31 -39.20 -10.10
N TYR A 414 23.33 -37.98 -10.64
CA TYR A 414 22.93 -36.77 -9.91
C TYR A 414 22.01 -35.92 -10.80
N LEU A 415 20.80 -35.62 -10.31
CA LEU A 415 20.00 -34.52 -10.87
C LEU A 415 20.84 -33.24 -10.70
N GLY A 416 21.45 -32.79 -11.79
CA GLY A 416 22.30 -31.60 -11.83
C GLY A 416 21.60 -30.36 -11.26
N TYR A 417 22.36 -29.30 -11.01
CA TYR A 417 21.75 -28.03 -10.62
C TYR A 417 20.98 -27.46 -11.83
N GLY A 418 19.68 -27.79 -11.91
CA GLY A 418 18.63 -27.16 -12.75
C GLY A 418 18.96 -25.76 -13.23
N VAL A 419 19.29 -24.94 -12.25
CA VAL A 419 19.65 -23.55 -12.44
C VAL A 419 20.98 -23.29 -11.76
N GLU A 420 22.05 -23.15 -12.53
CA GLU A 420 23.27 -22.51 -12.04
C GLU A 420 22.99 -21.01 -11.87
N TYR A 421 22.89 -20.54 -10.63
CA TYR A 421 22.72 -19.11 -10.37
C TYR A 421 24.06 -18.41 -10.62
N ILE A 422 24.13 -17.69 -11.74
CA ILE A 422 25.25 -16.82 -12.10
C ILE A 422 25.61 -15.93 -10.90
N ALA A 423 26.91 -15.63 -10.75
CA ALA A 423 27.46 -14.74 -9.74
C ALA A 423 26.53 -13.53 -9.51
N SER A 424 25.89 -13.48 -8.34
CA SER A 424 24.87 -12.48 -8.04
C SER A 424 25.39 -11.52 -6.99
N LYS A 425 25.19 -10.22 -7.21
CA LYS A 425 25.58 -9.19 -6.27
C LYS A 425 24.59 -9.10 -5.11
N LEU A 426 25.05 -9.36 -3.88
CA LEU A 426 24.26 -9.09 -2.68
C LEU A 426 24.40 -7.61 -2.29
N SER A 427 23.29 -6.88 -2.30
CA SER A 427 23.24 -5.44 -2.03
C SER A 427 22.24 -5.11 -0.92
N GLY A 428 22.55 -4.11 -0.09
CA GLY A 428 21.73 -3.69 1.04
C GLY A 428 22.51 -2.80 2.02
N ALA A 429 21.81 -2.20 2.99
CA ALA A 429 22.40 -1.34 4.02
C ALA A 429 22.79 -2.12 5.30
N PHE A 430 23.40 -3.30 5.13
CA PHE A 430 23.76 -4.16 6.25
C PHE A 430 25.23 -4.02 6.67
N SER A 431 25.49 -4.20 7.97
CA SER A 431 26.84 -4.23 8.54
C SER A 431 27.42 -5.64 8.60
N GLU A 432 28.75 -5.75 8.50
CA GLU A 432 29.47 -7.04 8.60
C GLU A 432 29.61 -7.56 10.02
N ILE A 433 29.31 -6.73 11.02
CA ILE A 433 29.58 -7.04 12.43
C ILE A 433 28.66 -8.21 12.84
N PRO A 434 29.20 -9.38 13.16
CA PRO A 434 28.38 -10.51 13.60
C PRO A 434 27.81 -10.25 14.99
N PHE A 435 26.67 -10.87 15.26
CA PHE A 435 25.86 -10.82 16.49
C PHE A 435 26.63 -11.11 17.83
N MET A 436 27.94 -11.40 17.81
CA MET A 436 28.71 -11.92 18.95
C MET A 436 29.63 -10.94 19.68
N SER A 437 29.58 -9.63 19.43
CA SER A 437 30.25 -8.69 20.35
C SER A 437 29.32 -7.57 20.80
N PHE A 438 28.17 -7.95 21.35
CA PHE A 438 27.65 -7.22 22.49
C PHE A 438 28.42 -7.68 23.74
N TYR A 439 29.70 -7.30 23.83
CA TYR A 439 30.01 -6.56 25.04
C TYR A 439 29.14 -5.33 24.88
N GLU A 440 28.01 -5.34 25.59
CA GLU A 440 27.30 -4.11 25.87
C GLU A 440 28.38 -3.08 26.17
N ASP A 441 28.38 -2.02 25.38
CA ASP A 441 28.85 -0.73 25.84
C ASP A 441 27.91 -0.30 26.99
N ALA A 442 27.86 -1.09 28.08
CA ALA A 442 27.19 -0.79 29.34
C ALA A 442 27.90 0.37 30.07
N GLN A 443 28.91 0.97 29.42
CA GLN A 443 29.51 2.22 29.81
C GLN A 443 29.11 3.41 28.92
N ALA A 444 28.39 3.20 27.81
CA ALA A 444 27.63 4.26 27.20
C ALA A 444 26.42 4.53 28.09
N MET A 445 26.57 5.50 28.99
CA MET A 445 25.52 6.02 29.87
C MET A 445 24.16 5.90 29.18
N ALA A 446 23.18 5.30 29.86
CA ALA A 446 21.78 5.25 29.44
C ALA A 446 21.30 6.67 29.12
N GLN A 447 21.56 7.12 27.89
CA GLN A 447 21.04 8.36 27.37
C GLN A 447 19.61 8.02 27.05
N TYR A 448 18.70 8.49 27.91
CA TYR A 448 17.27 8.52 27.65
C TYR A 448 17.03 8.69 26.15
N PRO A 449 16.21 7.84 25.51
CA PRO A 449 15.93 7.97 24.09
C PRO A 449 15.60 9.44 23.82
N PRO A 450 16.31 10.06 22.88
CA PRO A 450 16.33 11.51 22.78
C PRO A 450 14.90 12.03 22.62
N ARG A 451 14.52 13.01 23.46
CA ARG A 451 13.15 13.50 23.49
C ARG A 451 12.82 14.10 22.14
N ILE A 452 11.76 13.64 21.46
CA ILE A 452 11.31 14.26 20.21
C ILE A 452 11.15 15.77 20.44
N ARG A 453 11.98 16.55 19.75
CA ARG A 453 11.97 18.01 19.78
C ARG A 453 11.60 18.49 18.39
N TRP A 454 10.80 19.52 18.36
CA TRP A 454 10.41 20.21 17.13
C TRP A 454 11.17 21.52 17.11
N LYS A 455 11.96 21.72 16.07
CA LYS A 455 12.67 22.97 15.86
C LYS A 455 11.87 23.80 14.85
N ARG A 456 11.61 25.06 15.18
CA ARG A 456 10.98 25.98 14.24
C ARG A 456 11.96 26.24 13.10
N LYS A 457 11.51 25.98 11.88
CA LYS A 457 12.27 26.26 10.66
C LYS A 457 12.10 27.74 10.31
N GLU A 458 13.20 28.40 9.97
CA GLU A 458 13.12 29.77 9.44
C GLU A 458 12.59 29.72 7.99
N PRO A 459 11.62 30.57 7.63
CA PRO A 459 11.02 30.53 6.30
C PRO A 459 12.04 30.96 5.25
N LEU A 460 12.19 30.16 4.20
CA LEU A 460 13.10 30.48 3.10
C LEU A 460 12.41 31.44 2.14
N ARG A 461 12.81 32.71 2.17
CA ARG A 461 12.33 33.73 1.22
C ARG A 461 13.13 33.69 -0.07
N ARG A 462 12.44 33.61 -1.21
CA ARG A 462 13.03 33.70 -2.54
C ARG A 462 12.22 34.64 -3.41
N THR A 463 12.88 35.60 -4.05
CA THR A 463 12.27 36.50 -5.02
C THR A 463 12.72 36.09 -6.42
N ILE A 464 11.76 35.77 -7.28
CA ILE A 464 11.98 35.43 -8.68
C ILE A 464 11.44 36.58 -9.52
N THR A 465 12.23 37.02 -10.48
CA THR A 465 11.82 38.03 -11.46
C THR A 465 11.59 37.34 -12.81
N THR A 466 10.41 37.48 -13.37
CA THR A 466 10.02 36.93 -14.67
C THR A 466 9.47 38.04 -15.56
N GLY A 467 9.81 38.04 -16.85
CA GLY A 467 9.38 39.06 -17.81
C GLY A 467 10.55 39.61 -18.63
N ASP A 468 10.34 40.76 -19.26
CA ASP A 468 11.38 41.46 -20.02
C ASP A 468 12.40 42.12 -19.06
N GLU A 469 13.70 41.91 -19.26
CA GLU A 469 14.75 42.52 -18.40
C GLU A 469 14.84 44.04 -18.58
N ASP A 470 14.60 44.53 -19.79
CA ASP A 470 14.56 45.95 -20.12
C ASP A 470 13.13 46.39 -20.46
N ILE A 471 12.28 46.48 -19.43
CA ILE A 471 10.93 47.01 -19.56
C ILE A 471 10.90 48.51 -19.87
N THR A 472 11.97 49.24 -19.58
CA THR A 472 12.02 50.70 -19.69
C THR A 472 12.25 51.18 -21.12
N ALA A 473 12.80 50.35 -22.00
CA ALA A 473 12.91 50.66 -23.42
C ALA A 473 11.72 50.08 -24.21
N PRO A 474 11.17 50.80 -25.20
CA PRO A 474 10.19 50.22 -26.12
C PRO A 474 10.81 49.06 -26.92
N PRO A 475 9.98 48.14 -27.47
CA PRO A 475 10.46 47.12 -28.42
C PRO A 475 11.25 47.78 -29.57
N PRO A 476 12.39 47.21 -29.99
CA PRO A 476 13.29 47.86 -30.96
C PRO A 476 12.66 48.13 -32.34
N GLU A 477 11.58 47.41 -32.68
CA GLU A 477 10.77 47.62 -33.88
C GLU A 477 9.93 48.91 -33.83
N LEU A 478 9.64 49.41 -32.62
CA LEU A 478 8.84 50.60 -32.36
C LEU A 478 9.77 51.78 -32.09
N SER A 479 10.43 52.31 -33.12
CA SER A 479 11.23 53.53 -33.01
C SER A 479 10.42 54.81 -33.28
N THR A 480 9.51 54.75 -34.26
CA THR A 480 8.65 55.88 -34.65
C THR A 480 7.17 55.55 -34.53
N LEU A 481 6.41 56.44 -33.89
CA LEU A 481 4.95 56.36 -33.77
C LEU A 481 4.30 56.86 -35.06
N LYS A 482 3.38 56.07 -35.63
CA LYS A 482 2.70 56.37 -36.92
C LYS A 482 1.17 56.29 -36.86
N THR A 483 0.62 55.72 -35.80
CA THR A 483 -0.81 55.44 -35.61
C THR A 483 -1.12 55.41 -34.10
N LEU A 484 -2.32 55.81 -33.70
CA LEU A 484 -2.83 55.73 -32.33
C LEU A 484 -3.13 54.30 -31.89
N SER A 485 -3.28 53.36 -32.83
CA SER A 485 -3.48 51.92 -32.54
C SER A 485 -2.31 51.27 -31.81
N LEU A 486 -1.14 51.94 -31.77
CA LEU A 486 0.00 51.47 -30.98
C LEU A 486 -0.15 51.77 -29.49
N ASN A 487 -1.14 52.57 -29.08
CA ASN A 487 -1.43 52.78 -27.66
C ASN A 487 -1.81 51.47 -26.97
N TRP A 488 -1.39 51.31 -25.73
CA TRP A 488 -1.59 50.06 -24.98
C TRP A 488 -3.08 49.70 -24.81
N ASP A 489 -3.98 50.69 -24.78
CA ASP A 489 -5.44 50.49 -24.68
C ASP A 489 -6.13 50.21 -26.02
N GLN A 490 -5.38 50.21 -27.14
CA GLN A 490 -5.84 49.87 -28.50
C GLN A 490 -5.09 48.66 -29.09
N SER A 491 -4.65 47.73 -28.23
CA SER A 491 -3.86 46.54 -28.61
C SER A 491 -2.39 46.81 -28.96
N GLY A 492 -1.86 47.94 -28.51
CA GLY A 492 -0.43 48.23 -28.58
C GLY A 492 0.43 47.19 -27.87
N ARG A 493 1.67 47.01 -28.33
CA ARG A 493 2.62 46.11 -27.68
C ARG A 493 2.93 46.61 -26.26
N THR A 494 3.07 45.67 -25.33
CA THR A 494 3.45 45.92 -23.94
C THR A 494 4.64 45.05 -23.56
N LYS A 495 5.39 45.49 -22.55
CA LYS A 495 6.37 44.66 -21.84
C LYS A 495 5.94 44.54 -20.39
N GLU A 496 6.16 43.39 -19.78
CA GLU A 496 5.82 43.19 -18.37
C GLU A 496 6.99 42.65 -17.56
N LEU A 497 7.04 43.09 -16.30
CA LEU A 497 7.93 42.59 -15.27
C LEU A 497 7.09 42.13 -14.10
N ILE A 498 7.29 40.89 -13.68
CA ILE A 498 6.62 40.30 -12.52
C ILE A 498 7.71 39.90 -11.53
N ARG A 499 7.64 40.45 -10.31
CA ARG A 499 8.48 40.05 -9.19
C ARG A 499 7.63 39.26 -8.21
N THR A 500 7.89 37.96 -8.09
CA THR A 500 7.19 37.08 -7.18
C THR A 500 8.10 36.74 -6.02
N THR A 501 7.74 37.18 -4.81
CA THR A 501 8.39 36.78 -3.56
C THR A 501 7.62 35.61 -2.97
N SER A 502 8.32 34.50 -2.78
CA SER A 502 7.80 33.28 -2.19
C SER A 502 8.45 32.98 -0.84
N GLU A 503 7.66 32.48 0.10
CA GLU A 503 8.11 31.89 1.38
C GLU A 503 7.91 30.37 1.30
N ASP A 504 9.02 29.62 1.36
CA ASP A 504 9.02 28.15 1.26
C ASP A 504 8.27 27.61 0.02
N GLY A 505 8.31 28.37 -1.09
CA GLY A 505 7.64 28.01 -2.35
C GLY A 505 6.18 28.48 -2.45
N VAL A 506 5.62 29.13 -1.43
CA VAL A 506 4.29 29.76 -1.50
C VAL A 506 4.45 31.24 -1.80
N GLU A 507 3.77 31.75 -2.83
CA GLU A 507 3.72 33.18 -3.16
C GLU A 507 3.11 33.97 -1.99
N VAL A 508 3.84 34.99 -1.52
CA VAL A 508 3.38 35.90 -0.46
C VAL A 508 3.17 37.32 -0.96
N LEU A 509 3.95 37.72 -1.97
CA LEU A 509 3.90 39.03 -2.58
C LEU A 509 4.20 38.91 -4.07
N ARG A 510 3.40 39.56 -4.90
CA ARG A 510 3.63 39.67 -6.33
C ARG A 510 3.49 41.10 -6.80
N GLU A 511 4.56 41.65 -7.34
CA GLU A 511 4.56 42.97 -7.95
C GLU A 511 4.52 42.79 -9.47
N ARG A 512 3.59 43.46 -10.14
CA ARG A 512 3.44 43.44 -11.59
C ARG A 512 3.51 44.86 -12.13
N VAL A 513 4.43 45.09 -13.06
CA VAL A 513 4.58 46.38 -13.74
C VAL A 513 4.50 46.13 -15.24
N VAL A 514 3.61 46.83 -15.92
CA VAL A 514 3.43 46.76 -17.37
C VAL A 514 3.80 48.11 -17.96
N TYR A 515 4.68 48.10 -18.95
CA TYR A 515 5.03 49.25 -19.77
C TYR A 515 4.34 49.16 -21.12
N GLY A 516 3.94 50.30 -21.65
CA GLY A 516 3.29 50.42 -22.93
C GLY A 516 3.36 51.85 -23.45
N LEU A 517 2.90 52.03 -24.69
CA LEU A 517 2.75 53.35 -25.27
C LEU A 517 1.45 53.99 -24.78
N ALA A 518 1.55 55.23 -24.29
CA ALA A 518 0.40 56.02 -23.88
C ALA A 518 0.59 57.48 -24.31
N TYR A 519 -0.08 57.87 -25.40
CA TYR A 519 -0.03 59.22 -25.97
C TYR A 519 -1.34 59.62 -26.67
N THR A 520 -1.58 60.93 -26.76
CA THR A 520 -2.67 61.56 -27.53
C THR A 520 -2.16 62.15 -28.84
N SER A 521 -3.06 62.42 -29.80
CA SER A 521 -2.65 62.90 -31.12
C SER A 521 -1.88 64.23 -31.10
N ASP A 522 -2.19 65.14 -30.17
CA ASP A 522 -1.50 66.43 -30.03
C ASP A 522 -0.05 66.32 -29.59
N GLN A 523 0.28 65.32 -28.76
CA GLN A 523 1.64 65.10 -28.26
C GLN A 523 2.59 64.58 -29.34
N VAL A 524 2.05 63.88 -30.34
CA VAL A 524 2.82 63.24 -31.41
C VAL A 524 2.59 63.88 -32.77
N SER A 525 1.89 65.02 -32.82
CA SER A 525 1.59 65.68 -34.09
C SER A 525 2.75 66.55 -34.59
N ASN A 526 3.10 66.40 -35.87
CA ASN A 526 4.06 67.27 -36.55
C ASN A 526 3.31 68.36 -37.32
N LEU A 527 2.80 69.36 -36.58
CA LEU A 527 2.08 70.51 -37.13
C LEU A 527 3.03 71.69 -37.39
N ASP A 528 2.76 72.44 -38.46
CA ASP A 528 3.43 73.71 -38.71
C ASP A 528 2.92 74.81 -37.77
N SER A 529 3.53 75.99 -37.81
CA SER A 529 3.11 77.16 -37.04
C SER A 529 1.68 77.63 -37.32
N SER A 530 1.05 77.11 -38.37
CA SER A 530 -0.32 77.41 -38.80
C SER A 530 -1.31 76.31 -38.40
N GLY A 531 -0.86 75.27 -37.67
CA GLY A 531 -1.70 74.16 -37.21
C GLY A 531 -2.01 73.11 -38.29
N TYR A 532 -1.31 73.13 -39.43
CA TYR A 532 -1.47 72.15 -40.52
C TYR A 532 -0.38 71.08 -40.46
N ALA A 533 -0.71 69.84 -40.84
CA ALA A 533 0.28 68.77 -40.91
C ALA A 533 1.33 69.08 -41.98
N ILE A 534 2.61 69.15 -41.58
CA ILE A 534 3.74 69.59 -42.43
C ILE A 534 3.89 68.75 -43.71
N ASP A 535 3.51 67.47 -43.68
CA ASP A 535 3.72 66.52 -44.79
C ASP A 535 2.43 66.09 -45.52
N GLY A 536 1.27 66.66 -45.21
CA GLY A 536 -0.01 66.42 -45.91
C GLY A 536 -0.54 64.96 -45.93
N ARG A 537 0.16 63.97 -45.35
CA ARG A 537 -0.21 62.54 -45.44
C ARG A 537 -0.19 61.74 -44.13
N ASN A 538 0.34 62.26 -43.03
CA ASN A 538 0.05 61.69 -41.70
C ASN A 538 0.46 62.69 -40.59
N PRO A 539 -0.47 63.16 -39.74
CA PRO A 539 -0.12 64.12 -38.68
C PRO A 539 0.73 63.50 -37.56
N ILE A 540 0.67 62.18 -37.37
CA ILE A 540 1.30 61.47 -36.24
C ILE A 540 2.75 61.08 -36.57
N LYS A 541 3.71 61.70 -35.89
CA LYS A 541 5.13 61.38 -35.92
C LYS A 541 5.79 61.75 -34.58
N GLY A 542 6.02 60.75 -33.72
CA GLY A 542 6.72 60.92 -32.43
C GLY A 542 7.74 59.82 -32.19
N SER A 543 8.67 60.04 -31.24
CA SER A 543 9.60 59.00 -30.79
C SER A 543 8.89 58.07 -29.80
N ALA A 544 8.94 56.75 -30.02
CA ALA A 544 8.31 55.81 -29.11
C ALA A 544 8.89 55.86 -27.69
N SER A 545 10.18 56.20 -27.55
CA SER A 545 10.85 56.28 -26.25
C SER A 545 10.32 57.39 -25.34
N GLU A 546 9.73 58.45 -25.91
CA GLU A 546 9.15 59.56 -25.14
C GLU A 546 7.81 59.20 -24.49
N PHE A 547 7.10 58.23 -25.06
CA PHE A 547 5.75 57.83 -24.66
C PHE A 547 5.67 56.40 -24.13
N TRP A 548 6.81 55.72 -24.03
CA TRP A 548 6.95 54.41 -23.41
C TRP A 548 7.07 54.56 -21.90
N GLN A 549 5.99 54.30 -21.19
CA GLN A 549 5.86 54.59 -19.76
C GLN A 549 5.14 53.44 -19.04
N PRO A 550 5.20 53.35 -17.70
CA PRO A 550 4.38 52.38 -16.98
C PRO A 550 2.90 52.71 -17.21
N VAL A 551 2.14 51.71 -17.66
CA VAL A 551 0.69 51.82 -17.92
C VAL A 551 -0.12 51.04 -16.89
N GLN A 552 0.50 50.11 -16.15
CA GLN A 552 -0.14 49.38 -15.05
C GLN A 552 0.89 49.04 -13.98
N THR A 553 0.53 49.25 -12.72
CA THR A 553 1.33 48.86 -11.55
C THR A 553 0.41 48.18 -10.55
N GLU A 554 0.74 46.96 -10.13
CA GLU A 554 -0.08 46.16 -9.22
C GLU A 554 0.81 45.48 -8.18
N THR A 555 0.32 45.40 -6.96
CA THR A 555 0.94 44.68 -5.85
C THR A 555 -0.10 43.78 -5.22
N THR A 556 0.11 42.47 -5.33
CA THR A 556 -0.74 41.42 -4.78
C THR A 556 -0.12 40.88 -3.51
N GLU A 557 -0.82 41.01 -2.39
CA GLU A 557 -0.47 40.42 -1.10
C GLU A 557 -1.35 39.20 -0.82
N THR A 558 -0.74 38.10 -0.42
CA THR A 558 -1.44 36.87 -0.05
C THR A 558 -1.89 36.93 1.41
N ILE A 559 -3.18 36.70 1.66
CA ILE A 559 -3.77 36.66 3.00
C ILE A 559 -3.77 35.22 3.49
N LEU A 560 -3.19 34.99 4.66
CA LEU A 560 -3.03 33.67 5.25
C LEU A 560 -3.54 33.65 6.68
N ASP A 561 -4.04 32.51 7.11
CA ASP A 561 -4.40 32.30 8.51
C ASP A 561 -3.14 32.02 9.34
N ASP A 562 -2.87 32.83 10.36
CA ASP A 562 -1.65 32.71 11.17
C ASP A 562 -1.57 31.39 11.96
N GLY A 563 -2.73 30.91 12.43
CA GLY A 563 -2.84 29.70 13.25
C GLY A 563 -2.66 28.43 12.43
N THR A 564 -3.45 28.29 11.37
CA THR A 564 -3.47 27.07 10.54
C THR A 564 -2.45 27.10 9.41
N GLY A 565 -2.11 28.28 8.89
CA GLY A 565 -1.28 28.46 7.70
C GLY A 565 -2.04 28.29 6.37
N TYR A 566 -3.37 28.21 6.39
CA TYR A 566 -4.16 28.11 5.16
C TYR A 566 -4.26 29.44 4.42
N PHE A 567 -4.37 29.38 3.09
CA PHE A 567 -4.60 30.53 2.22
C PHE A 567 -6.06 31.01 2.33
N LEU A 568 -6.24 32.24 2.80
CA LEU A 568 -7.56 32.88 2.97
C LEU A 568 -7.92 33.81 1.81
N GLY A 569 -7.04 34.01 0.84
CA GLY A 569 -7.28 34.87 -0.32
C GLY A 569 -6.11 35.80 -0.61
N SER A 570 -6.38 36.85 -1.37
CA SER A 570 -5.37 37.80 -1.83
C SER A 570 -5.93 39.21 -1.90
N ARG A 571 -5.06 40.20 -1.80
CA ARG A 571 -5.39 41.62 -1.98
C ARG A 571 -4.43 42.22 -2.98
N THR A 572 -4.94 42.62 -4.14
CA THR A 572 -4.21 43.40 -5.12
C THR A 572 -4.60 44.87 -5.00
N ILE A 573 -3.61 45.73 -4.88
CA ILE A 573 -3.78 47.19 -5.01
C ILE A 573 -2.86 47.68 -6.11
N GLY A 574 -3.29 48.70 -6.84
CA GLY A 574 -2.52 49.19 -7.95
C GLY A 574 -3.11 50.41 -8.61
N GLN A 575 -2.54 50.75 -9.75
CA GLN A 575 -3.07 51.76 -10.64
C GLN A 575 -2.92 51.31 -12.09
N LYS A 576 -3.89 51.67 -12.92
CA LYS A 576 -3.93 51.40 -14.35
C LYS A 576 -4.22 52.71 -15.08
N GLN A 577 -3.43 53.05 -16.09
CA GLN A 577 -3.76 54.18 -16.96
C GLN A 577 -5.02 53.82 -17.75
N ALA A 578 -5.91 54.77 -17.97
CA ALA A 578 -7.02 54.63 -18.92
C ALA A 578 -7.52 56.03 -19.31
N ARG A 579 -8.29 56.07 -20.41
CA ARG A 579 -8.94 57.28 -20.90
C ARG A 579 -10.44 57.06 -21.05
N PHE A 580 -11.20 58.15 -21.03
CA PHE A 580 -12.67 58.13 -21.08
C PHE A 580 -13.19 58.12 -22.51
N LYS A 581 -12.50 58.80 -23.42
CA LYS A 581 -12.72 58.73 -24.87
C LYS A 581 -11.45 58.24 -25.56
N GLN A 582 -11.61 57.44 -26.59
CA GLN A 582 -10.52 56.97 -27.45
C GLN A 582 -10.54 57.73 -28.77
N GLU A 583 -9.37 58.14 -29.24
CA GLU A 583 -9.21 58.73 -30.57
C GLU A 583 -8.97 57.64 -31.62
N SER A 584 -9.32 57.91 -32.86
CA SER A 584 -9.05 57.02 -33.99
C SER A 584 -8.05 57.66 -34.97
N ASP A 585 -7.34 56.85 -35.75
CA ASP A 585 -6.43 57.40 -36.79
C ASP A 585 -7.18 58.24 -37.85
N GLN A 586 -8.47 57.99 -38.02
CA GLN A 586 -9.32 58.69 -39.00
C GLN A 586 -9.90 60.00 -38.45
N GLY A 587 -9.98 60.14 -37.12
CA GLY A 587 -10.45 61.31 -36.41
C GLY A 587 -9.48 61.65 -35.31
N LEU A 588 -8.58 62.61 -35.55
CA LEU A 588 -7.67 63.12 -34.51
C LEU A 588 -8.40 64.19 -33.71
N GLU A 589 -9.33 63.77 -32.85
CA GLU A 589 -10.23 64.70 -32.15
C GLU A 589 -9.46 65.68 -31.27
N VAL A 590 -8.37 65.25 -30.63
CA VAL A 590 -7.62 66.11 -29.70
C VAL A 590 -6.92 67.28 -30.40
N LEU A 591 -6.48 67.10 -31.65
CA LEU A 591 -5.87 68.18 -32.44
C LEU A 591 -6.80 69.37 -32.69
N ARG A 592 -8.12 69.12 -32.76
CA ARG A 592 -9.12 70.17 -32.98
C ARG A 592 -9.15 71.20 -31.84
N TYR A 593 -8.71 70.82 -30.65
CA TYR A 593 -8.65 71.67 -29.46
C TYR A 593 -7.26 72.31 -29.25
N GLY A 594 -6.30 72.17 -30.17
CA GLY A 594 -4.92 72.62 -29.99
C GLY A 594 -4.33 73.46 -31.12
N ALA A 595 -4.94 73.50 -32.30
CA ALA A 595 -4.33 74.07 -33.50
C ALA A 595 -4.39 75.61 -33.61
N THR A 596 -5.21 76.28 -32.80
CA THR A 596 -5.35 77.74 -32.81
C THR A 596 -5.06 78.26 -31.41
N GLY A 597 -4.13 79.21 -31.25
CA GLY A 597 -3.71 79.80 -29.96
C GLY A 597 -4.80 80.56 -29.17
N SER A 598 -6.06 80.20 -29.36
CA SER A 598 -7.24 80.63 -28.64
C SER A 598 -7.35 79.93 -27.28
N SER A 599 -7.69 80.70 -26.24
CA SER A 599 -8.06 80.19 -24.92
C SER A 599 -9.20 79.18 -25.06
N LEU A 600 -8.95 77.90 -24.73
CA LEU A 600 -10.00 76.88 -24.65
C LEU A 600 -11.06 77.30 -23.64
N THR A 601 -12.33 77.12 -24.00
CA THR A 601 -13.41 77.19 -23.01
C THR A 601 -13.25 76.08 -21.96
N PRO A 602 -13.81 76.24 -20.75
CA PRO A 602 -13.76 75.18 -19.73
C PRO A 602 -14.33 73.84 -20.23
N GLU A 603 -15.34 73.87 -21.10
CA GLU A 603 -15.98 72.70 -21.70
C GLU A 603 -15.05 72.00 -22.71
N GLU A 604 -14.42 72.76 -23.60
CA GLU A 604 -13.44 72.22 -24.56
C GLU A 604 -12.20 71.65 -23.86
N LEU A 605 -11.74 72.30 -22.78
CA LEU A 605 -10.64 71.79 -21.97
C LEU A 605 -11.03 70.48 -21.27
N ALA A 606 -12.25 70.38 -20.74
CA ALA A 606 -12.77 69.15 -20.14
C ALA A 606 -12.88 68.01 -21.17
N LEU A 607 -13.35 68.31 -22.38
CA LEU A 607 -13.42 67.35 -23.48
C LEU A 607 -12.04 66.91 -23.94
N LYS A 608 -11.08 67.83 -24.12
CA LYS A 608 -9.67 67.51 -24.39
C LYS A 608 -9.07 66.60 -23.30
N ASN A 609 -9.39 66.86 -22.03
CA ASN A 609 -8.90 66.04 -20.91
C ASN A 609 -9.53 64.64 -20.87
N SER A 610 -10.71 64.41 -21.48
CA SER A 610 -11.34 63.08 -21.54
C SER A 610 -10.57 62.06 -22.39
N TYR A 611 -9.74 62.53 -23.33
CA TYR A 611 -8.88 61.69 -24.18
C TYR A 611 -7.49 61.39 -23.58
N LYS A 612 -7.10 62.12 -22.53
CA LYS A 612 -5.81 61.91 -21.87
C LYS A 612 -5.82 60.65 -21.01
N PHE A 613 -4.68 59.97 -20.97
CA PHE A 613 -4.44 58.88 -20.03
C PHE A 613 -4.38 59.43 -18.61
N ASN A 614 -5.20 58.88 -17.72
CA ASN A 614 -5.22 59.18 -16.30
C ASN A 614 -5.03 57.89 -15.50
N TRP A 615 -4.33 57.99 -14.38
CA TRP A 615 -4.18 56.87 -13.44
C TRP A 615 -5.49 56.61 -12.72
N GLN A 616 -5.94 55.35 -12.78
CA GLN A 616 -7.12 54.86 -12.07
C GLN A 616 -6.66 53.85 -11.05
N SER A 617 -7.14 53.99 -9.82
CA SER A 617 -6.82 53.02 -8.78
C SER A 617 -7.46 51.68 -9.13
N SER A 618 -6.68 50.62 -9.06
CA SER A 618 -7.17 49.25 -9.15
C SER A 618 -7.17 48.62 -7.76
N ILE A 619 -8.29 48.01 -7.40
CA ILE A 619 -8.39 47.17 -6.22
C ILE A 619 -8.97 45.82 -6.64
N GLN A 620 -8.31 44.75 -6.21
CA GLN A 620 -8.84 43.41 -6.29
C GLN A 620 -8.72 42.75 -4.92
N VAL A 621 -9.80 42.15 -4.43
CA VAL A 621 -9.82 41.45 -3.15
C VAL A 621 -10.45 40.10 -3.38
N GLU A 622 -9.70 39.06 -3.10
CA GLU A 622 -10.17 37.69 -3.01
C GLU A 622 -10.21 37.29 -1.54
N LYS A 623 -11.36 36.79 -1.08
CA LYS A 623 -11.53 36.21 0.26
C LYS A 623 -12.12 34.83 0.15
N LYS A 624 -11.60 33.91 0.97
CA LYS A 624 -12.03 32.52 1.07
C LYS A 624 -12.52 32.23 2.47
N LEU A 625 -13.64 31.54 2.55
CA LEU A 625 -14.14 30.92 3.75
C LEU A 625 -13.80 29.44 3.68
N LEU A 626 -12.96 29.00 4.62
CA LEU A 626 -12.55 27.61 4.71
C LEU A 626 -13.38 26.88 5.77
N CYS A 627 -13.69 25.61 5.51
CA CYS A 627 -14.32 24.74 6.48
C CYS A 627 -13.55 23.43 6.59
N SER A 628 -13.57 22.82 7.77
CA SER A 628 -12.88 21.56 8.03
C SER A 628 -13.69 20.37 7.52
N PHE A 629 -13.01 19.36 6.97
CA PHE A 629 -13.69 18.15 6.47
C PHE A 629 -14.47 17.41 7.57
N ASP A 630 -14.00 17.43 8.81
CA ASP A 630 -14.67 16.77 9.94
C ASP A 630 -16.05 17.36 10.29
N SER A 631 -16.35 18.58 9.81
CA SER A 631 -17.68 19.19 9.97
C SER A 631 -18.74 18.53 9.09
N TYR A 632 -18.33 17.86 8.01
CA TYR A 632 -19.23 17.26 7.01
C TYR A 632 -19.06 15.75 6.85
N TYR A 633 -17.86 15.21 7.10
CA TYR A 633 -17.53 13.82 6.83
C TYR A 633 -17.16 13.09 8.13
N GLY A 634 -17.91 12.04 8.47
CA GLY A 634 -17.73 11.34 9.74
C GLY A 634 -16.43 10.52 9.81
N ASP A 635 -15.90 10.04 8.70
CA ASP A 635 -14.58 9.42 8.65
C ASP A 635 -13.46 10.44 8.93
N ALA A 636 -13.54 11.65 8.38
CA ALA A 636 -12.61 12.75 8.69
C ALA A 636 -12.69 13.16 10.17
N SER A 637 -13.89 13.12 10.76
CA SER A 637 -14.05 13.37 12.21
C SER A 637 -13.42 12.30 13.11
N ASN A 638 -13.30 11.07 12.59
CA ASN A 638 -12.66 9.95 13.27
C ASN A 638 -11.15 9.86 12.95
N GLU A 639 -10.64 10.67 12.02
CA GLU A 639 -9.22 10.70 11.72
C GLU A 639 -8.45 11.18 12.95
N VAL A 640 -7.63 10.27 13.48
CA VAL A 640 -6.79 10.54 14.64
C VAL A 640 -5.63 11.42 14.15
N PRO A 641 -5.37 12.58 14.78
CA PRO A 641 -4.18 13.37 14.47
C PRO A 641 -2.94 12.47 14.46
N PRO A 642 -2.03 12.63 13.49
CA PRO A 642 -0.75 11.94 13.55
C PRO A 642 -0.05 12.36 14.84
N PHE A 643 0.10 11.38 15.73
CA PHE A 643 0.87 11.52 16.95
C PHE A 643 2.21 10.88 16.71
N ASP A 644 3.28 11.63 16.96
CA ASP A 644 4.59 11.04 17.12
C ASP A 644 4.61 10.30 18.46
N VAL A 645 5.19 9.10 18.49
CA VAL A 645 5.21 8.31 19.71
C VAL A 645 6.59 8.44 20.36
N GLN A 646 6.64 9.08 21.52
CA GLN A 646 7.85 9.18 22.31
C GLN A 646 7.87 8.05 23.34
N LYS A 647 8.90 7.21 23.27
CA LYS A 647 9.17 6.21 24.29
C LYS A 647 9.75 6.87 25.54
N ILE A 648 9.14 6.64 26.69
CA ILE A 648 9.59 7.13 28.00
C ILE A 648 9.93 5.91 28.84
N CYS A 649 11.19 5.81 29.27
CA CYS A 649 11.60 4.77 30.22
C CYS A 649 11.10 5.11 31.62
N ASN A 650 10.39 4.16 32.23
CA ASN A 650 9.98 4.23 33.63
C ASN A 650 11.16 3.82 34.55
N PRO A 651 11.13 4.26 35.82
CA PRO A 651 12.16 3.89 36.80
C PRO A 651 12.24 2.39 37.12
N ASP A 652 11.27 1.58 36.71
CA ASP A 652 11.24 0.13 36.94
C ASP A 652 11.85 -0.68 35.78
N GLY A 653 12.38 -0.02 34.76
CA GLY A 653 12.93 -0.64 33.56
C GLY A 653 11.89 -0.98 32.49
N THR A 654 10.61 -0.65 32.73
CA THR A 654 9.56 -0.71 31.69
C THR A 654 9.54 0.57 30.85
N SER A 655 8.89 0.56 29.69
CA SER A 655 8.70 1.75 28.88
C SER A 655 7.22 2.09 28.69
N VAL A 656 6.91 3.37 28.57
CA VAL A 656 5.57 3.89 28.22
C VAL A 656 5.69 4.74 26.97
N LEU A 657 4.88 4.43 25.98
CA LEU A 657 4.72 5.22 24.78
C LEU A 657 3.82 6.43 25.07
N LYS A 658 4.38 7.64 25.05
CA LYS A 658 3.65 8.90 25.18
C LYS A 658 3.44 9.52 23.80
N ALA A 659 2.19 9.75 23.44
CA ALA A 659 1.86 10.50 22.23
C ALA A 659 2.30 11.97 22.37
N VAL A 660 3.10 12.44 21.42
CA VAL A 660 3.51 13.83 21.23
C VAL A 660 2.75 14.35 20.01
N LYS A 661 1.99 15.44 20.21
CA LYS A 661 1.24 16.06 19.12
C LYS A 661 2.22 16.73 18.15
N ASP A 662 2.07 16.44 16.85
CA ASP A 662 2.80 17.17 15.82
C ASP A 662 2.32 18.64 15.79
N PRO A 663 3.20 19.63 16.03
CA PRO A 663 2.84 21.04 16.00
C PRO A 663 2.49 21.55 14.58
N ASN A 664 2.87 20.81 13.53
CA ASN A 664 2.48 21.11 12.15
C ASN A 664 1.11 20.54 11.78
N TYR A 665 0.56 19.62 12.57
CA TYR A 665 -0.72 19.03 12.23
C TYR A 665 -1.84 20.03 12.43
N THR A 666 -2.51 20.32 11.32
CA THR A 666 -3.79 21.02 11.28
C THR A 666 -4.77 20.13 10.54
N ARG A 667 -6.04 20.15 10.96
CA ARG A 667 -7.09 19.42 10.28
C ARG A 667 -7.22 19.88 8.83
N PRO A 668 -7.43 18.96 7.88
CA PRO A 668 -7.64 19.35 6.49
C PRO A 668 -8.90 20.22 6.38
N MET A 669 -8.79 21.28 5.61
CA MET A 669 -9.88 22.20 5.29
C MET A 669 -10.07 22.28 3.77
N PHE A 670 -11.27 22.64 3.32
CA PHE A 670 -11.58 22.93 1.93
C PHE A 670 -12.22 24.31 1.81
N GLU A 671 -12.27 24.84 0.60
CA GLU A 671 -12.91 26.12 0.27
C GLU A 671 -14.43 25.94 0.23
N LEU A 672 -15.14 26.43 1.24
CA LEU A 672 -16.60 26.40 1.29
C LEU A 672 -17.21 27.52 0.44
N ALA A 673 -16.60 28.71 0.51
CA ALA A 673 -17.02 29.85 -0.28
C ALA A 673 -15.81 30.73 -0.63
N SER A 674 -15.88 31.42 -1.76
CA SER A 674 -14.96 32.50 -2.06
C SER A 674 -15.66 33.66 -2.74
N ARG A 675 -15.12 34.86 -2.52
CA ARG A 675 -15.58 36.11 -3.10
C ARG A 675 -14.38 36.83 -3.67
N SER A 676 -14.38 37.07 -4.96
CA SER A 676 -13.41 37.92 -5.66
C SER A 676 -14.13 39.18 -6.12
N PHE A 677 -13.62 40.34 -5.73
CA PHE A 677 -14.12 41.64 -6.14
C PHE A 677 -12.98 42.40 -6.81
N LYS A 678 -13.20 42.96 -7.98
CA LYS A 678 -12.26 43.79 -8.73
C LYS A 678 -12.97 45.07 -9.14
N SER A 679 -12.36 46.21 -8.85
CA SER A 679 -12.82 47.51 -9.33
C SER A 679 -11.63 48.33 -9.82
N THR A 680 -11.76 48.86 -11.03
CA THR A 680 -10.87 49.88 -11.60
C THR A 680 -11.69 51.06 -12.12
N PHE A 681 -12.85 51.31 -11.51
CA PHE A 681 -13.85 52.24 -12.01
C PHE A 681 -13.40 53.70 -11.87
N ALA A 682 -13.63 54.47 -12.94
CA ALA A 682 -13.58 55.92 -12.89
C ALA A 682 -14.72 56.52 -13.71
N ALA A 683 -15.22 57.66 -13.26
CA ALA A 683 -16.23 58.44 -13.96
C ALA A 683 -15.89 59.94 -13.93
N ILE A 684 -16.20 60.62 -15.02
CA ILE A 684 -16.20 62.08 -15.12
C ILE A 684 -17.53 62.55 -15.71
N LYS A 685 -17.98 63.74 -15.32
CA LYS A 685 -19.15 64.35 -15.96
C LYS A 685 -18.90 64.50 -17.44
N ASN A 686 -19.89 64.12 -18.25
CA ASN A 686 -19.78 64.27 -19.68
C ASN A 686 -19.74 65.76 -20.03
N PRO A 687 -18.63 66.26 -20.62
CA PRO A 687 -18.48 67.69 -20.91
C PRO A 687 -19.48 68.18 -21.98
N GLU A 688 -20.08 67.26 -22.75
CA GLU A 688 -21.14 67.56 -23.73
C GLU A 688 -22.54 67.59 -23.10
N SER A 689 -22.67 67.25 -21.81
CA SER A 689 -23.94 67.25 -21.08
C SER A 689 -24.38 68.66 -20.78
N THR A 690 -25.60 69.03 -21.20
CA THR A 690 -26.22 70.33 -20.92
C THR A 690 -27.46 70.16 -20.06
N ILE A 691 -27.96 71.24 -19.43
CA ILE A 691 -29.20 71.19 -18.63
C ILE A 691 -30.40 70.73 -19.47
N LEU A 692 -30.43 71.12 -20.75
CA LEU A 692 -31.51 70.77 -21.69
C LEU A 692 -31.36 69.38 -22.30
N ASN A 693 -30.15 68.82 -22.29
CA ASN A 693 -29.85 67.49 -22.81
C ASN A 693 -28.83 66.80 -21.87
N PRO A 694 -29.30 66.24 -20.74
CA PRO A 694 -28.42 65.56 -19.81
C PRO A 694 -27.90 64.27 -20.47
N LEU A 695 -26.58 64.19 -20.65
CA LEU A 695 -25.90 63.00 -21.13
C LEU A 695 -25.34 62.21 -19.93
N PRO A 696 -25.27 60.86 -20.01
CA PRO A 696 -24.64 60.07 -18.96
C PRO A 696 -23.16 60.45 -18.81
N ASP A 697 -22.65 60.36 -17.58
CA ASP A 697 -21.24 60.53 -17.26
C ASP A 697 -20.38 59.58 -18.11
N LEU A 698 -19.18 60.05 -18.47
CA LEU A 698 -18.21 59.20 -19.16
C LEU A 698 -17.56 58.29 -18.11
N CYS A 699 -17.74 56.99 -18.27
CA CYS A 699 -17.16 55.99 -17.39
C CYS A 699 -16.13 55.13 -18.14
N THR A 700 -15.14 54.63 -17.42
CA THR A 700 -14.15 53.67 -17.93
C THR A 700 -13.68 52.74 -16.81
N GLY A 701 -12.99 51.67 -17.17
CA GLY A 701 -12.59 50.60 -16.26
C GLY A 701 -13.57 49.43 -16.23
N GLU A 702 -13.48 48.63 -15.18
CA GLU A 702 -14.26 47.41 -14.98
C GLU A 702 -14.66 47.31 -13.50
N GLU A 703 -15.89 46.86 -13.25
CA GLU A 703 -16.25 46.27 -11.97
C GLU A 703 -16.68 44.82 -12.19
N SER A 704 -16.03 43.90 -11.50
CA SER A 704 -16.40 42.50 -11.51
C SER A 704 -16.40 41.90 -10.11
N GLU A 705 -17.42 41.09 -9.87
CA GLU A 705 -17.61 40.37 -8.64
C GLU A 705 -17.94 38.91 -8.97
N ILE A 706 -17.17 38.01 -8.38
CA ILE A 706 -17.33 36.57 -8.53
C ILE A 706 -17.56 36.00 -7.14
N TYR A 707 -18.69 35.34 -6.95
CA TYR A 707 -19.01 34.59 -5.75
C TYR A 707 -19.06 33.11 -6.09
N LYS A 708 -18.30 32.31 -5.37
CA LYS A 708 -18.28 30.85 -5.46
C LYS A 708 -18.71 30.25 -4.13
N PHE A 709 -19.54 29.22 -4.19
CA PHE A 709 -20.04 28.50 -3.03
C PHE A 709 -20.10 27.00 -3.30
N VAL A 710 -19.77 26.19 -2.31
CA VAL A 710 -19.76 24.73 -2.39
C VAL A 710 -20.81 24.16 -1.45
N ASP A 711 -21.78 23.45 -2.01
CA ASP A 711 -22.76 22.66 -1.27
C ASP A 711 -22.29 21.20 -1.19
N ILE A 712 -22.14 20.65 0.02
CA ILE A 712 -21.73 19.25 0.22
C ILE A 712 -22.97 18.39 0.44
N ILE A 713 -23.05 17.28 -0.31
CA ILE A 713 -24.04 16.22 -0.14
C ILE A 713 -23.27 14.96 0.31
N PRO A 714 -23.06 14.79 1.63
CA PRO A 714 -22.26 13.67 2.13
C PRO A 714 -23.04 12.36 2.03
N ASP A 715 -22.33 11.23 1.88
CA ASP A 715 -22.98 9.90 1.92
C ASP A 715 -23.74 9.72 3.26
N PRO A 716 -25.04 9.37 3.22
CA PRO A 716 -25.87 9.18 4.41
C PRO A 716 -25.37 8.07 5.34
N THR A 717 -24.48 7.17 4.90
CA THR A 717 -23.91 6.12 5.74
C THR A 717 -22.71 6.56 6.59
N GLY A 718 -22.07 7.69 6.23
CA GLY A 718 -20.87 8.19 6.90
C GLY A 718 -21.12 9.30 7.93
N THR A 719 -22.31 9.89 7.95
CA THR A 719 -22.63 11.03 8.82
C THR A 719 -23.32 10.59 10.12
N PHE A 720 -22.94 11.20 11.24
CA PHE A 720 -23.89 11.39 12.34
C PHE A 720 -25.07 12.15 11.73
N ALA A 721 -26.18 11.48 11.49
CA ALA A 721 -27.40 12.11 11.01
C ALA A 721 -27.85 13.16 12.03
N VAL A 722 -27.36 14.40 11.88
CA VAL A 722 -28.04 15.56 12.40
C VAL A 722 -29.31 15.63 11.56
N ASN A 723 -30.40 15.10 12.12
CA ASN A 723 -31.75 15.12 11.57
C ASN A 723 -32.11 16.54 11.11
N LEU A 724 -31.81 16.89 9.86
CA LEU A 724 -32.24 18.15 9.28
C LEU A 724 -33.44 18.00 8.35
N ASN A 725 -33.91 16.77 8.05
CA ASN A 725 -35.25 16.55 7.52
C ASN A 725 -35.72 15.08 7.64
N PRO A 726 -36.67 14.75 8.53
CA PRO A 726 -37.19 13.38 8.69
C PRO A 726 -38.26 12.95 7.66
N PHE A 727 -38.50 13.72 6.59
CA PHE A 727 -39.71 13.55 5.76
C PHE A 727 -39.55 12.95 4.35
N GLU A 728 -38.35 12.61 3.88
CA GLU A 728 -38.20 11.93 2.57
C GLU A 728 -37.63 10.53 2.73
N LYS A 729 -38.52 9.55 2.91
CA LYS A 729 -38.25 8.15 2.61
C LYS A 729 -38.52 7.91 1.12
N SER A 730 -37.55 8.18 0.25
CA SER A 730 -37.60 7.65 -1.12
C SER A 730 -36.96 6.26 -1.16
N GLU A 731 -37.61 5.32 -1.83
CA GLU A 731 -37.33 3.88 -1.81
C GLU A 731 -36.27 3.42 -2.83
N ASP A 732 -35.54 4.33 -3.47
CA ASP A 732 -34.52 3.99 -4.48
C ASP A 732 -33.15 3.66 -3.85
N LYS A 733 -33.01 2.42 -3.37
CA LYS A 733 -31.79 1.86 -2.75
C LYS A 733 -30.70 1.38 -3.74
N THR A 734 -30.73 1.84 -4.99
CA THR A 734 -29.77 1.45 -6.04
C THR A 734 -28.82 2.57 -6.46
N ALA A 735 -28.98 3.80 -5.96
CA ALA A 735 -28.02 4.88 -6.20
C ALA A 735 -26.67 4.54 -5.55
N GLU A 736 -25.63 4.47 -6.36
CA GLU A 736 -24.27 4.19 -5.91
C GLU A 736 -23.85 5.21 -4.85
N LYS A 737 -23.46 4.70 -3.68
CA LYS A 737 -22.99 5.49 -2.54
C LYS A 737 -21.72 6.24 -2.90
N ARG A 738 -21.84 7.52 -3.26
CA ARG A 738 -20.72 8.40 -3.59
C ARG A 738 -20.93 9.73 -2.87
N ASP A 739 -19.86 10.28 -2.28
CA ASP A 739 -19.85 11.68 -1.83
C ASP A 739 -20.01 12.56 -3.08
N ILE A 740 -20.85 13.59 -3.02
CA ILE A 740 -21.06 14.55 -4.12
C ILE A 740 -20.96 15.97 -3.55
N PHE A 741 -20.42 16.91 -4.32
CA PHE A 741 -20.55 18.33 -4.00
C PHE A 741 -20.94 19.14 -5.23
N ILE A 742 -21.70 20.20 -5.01
CA ILE A 742 -22.18 21.11 -6.06
C ILE A 742 -21.48 22.45 -5.87
N GLU A 743 -20.75 22.88 -6.90
CA GLU A 743 -20.15 24.20 -6.95
C GLU A 743 -21.08 25.17 -7.69
N ARG A 744 -21.38 26.30 -7.04
CA ARG A 744 -22.20 27.38 -7.55
C ARG A 744 -21.32 28.61 -7.73
N THR A 745 -21.20 29.08 -8.96
CA THR A 745 -20.41 30.28 -9.29
C THR A 745 -21.34 31.33 -9.88
N CYS A 746 -21.41 32.49 -9.24
CA CYS A 746 -22.13 33.67 -9.69
C CYS A 746 -21.11 34.74 -10.07
N GLN A 747 -21.02 35.07 -11.34
CA GLN A 747 -20.19 36.13 -11.87
C GLN A 747 -21.08 37.29 -12.30
N THR A 748 -20.86 38.45 -11.68
CA THR A 748 -21.44 39.73 -12.07
C THR A 748 -20.31 40.60 -12.58
N SER A 749 -20.39 41.02 -13.84
CA SER A 749 -19.47 41.99 -14.41
C SER A 749 -20.25 43.12 -15.04
N ALA A 750 -19.78 44.34 -14.83
CA ALA A 750 -20.25 45.51 -15.52
C ALA A 750 -19.05 46.12 -16.28
N GLN A 751 -19.18 46.13 -17.60
CA GLN A 751 -18.15 46.56 -18.55
C GLN A 751 -18.78 47.44 -19.64
N GLY A 752 -17.93 48.17 -20.39
CA GLY A 752 -18.35 48.98 -21.54
C GLY A 752 -18.72 50.43 -21.22
N ALA A 753 -18.89 51.23 -22.29
CA ALA A 753 -19.31 52.62 -22.17
C ALA A 753 -20.74 52.68 -21.62
N ASN A 754 -20.91 53.24 -20.41
CA ASN A 754 -22.15 53.38 -19.64
C ASN A 754 -22.59 52.20 -18.75
N PHE A 755 -21.81 51.11 -18.63
CA PHE A 755 -22.09 50.01 -17.66
C PHE A 755 -23.50 49.39 -17.78
N THR A 756 -24.18 49.55 -18.92
CA THR A 756 -25.55 49.04 -19.14
C THR A 756 -25.59 47.53 -19.34
N GLU A 757 -24.45 46.93 -19.65
CA GLU A 757 -24.29 45.48 -19.84
C GLU A 757 -23.92 44.83 -18.50
N ILE A 758 -24.89 44.76 -17.59
CA ILE A 758 -24.76 43.92 -16.40
C ILE A 758 -25.04 42.48 -16.81
N ALA A 759 -23.99 41.69 -16.98
CA ALA A 759 -24.10 40.26 -17.16
C ALA A 759 -23.99 39.57 -15.79
N THR A 760 -25.07 38.95 -15.34
CA THR A 760 -25.03 37.98 -14.23
C THR A 760 -25.03 36.59 -14.81
N GLN A 761 -23.89 35.91 -14.79
CA GLN A 761 -23.78 34.51 -15.18
C GLN A 761 -23.79 33.64 -13.92
N ARG A 762 -24.66 32.62 -13.89
CA ARG A 762 -24.70 31.61 -12.83
C ARG A 762 -24.37 30.25 -13.44
N ASN A 763 -23.30 29.64 -12.96
CA ASN A 763 -22.86 28.31 -13.36
C ASN A 763 -23.02 27.35 -12.19
N PHE A 764 -23.51 26.15 -12.49
CA PHE A 764 -23.64 25.04 -11.55
C PHE A 764 -22.83 23.88 -12.10
N THR A 765 -21.88 23.40 -11.32
CA THR A 765 -21.08 22.22 -11.67
C THR A 765 -21.16 21.22 -10.54
N GLU A 766 -21.67 20.04 -10.85
CA GLU A 766 -21.71 18.90 -9.95
C GLU A 766 -20.41 18.10 -10.09
N HIS A 767 -19.84 17.72 -8.96
CA HIS A 767 -18.58 16.97 -8.89
C HIS A 767 -18.77 15.71 -8.06
N ASP A 768 -18.32 14.58 -8.59
CA ASP A 768 -18.18 13.34 -7.85
C ASP A 768 -17.00 13.43 -6.87
N GLY A 769 -17.22 13.06 -5.61
CA GLY A 769 -16.21 12.97 -4.56
C GLY A 769 -16.29 14.10 -3.53
N ARG A 770 -15.12 14.43 -2.95
CA ARG A 770 -14.97 15.49 -1.95
C ARG A 770 -14.29 16.71 -2.56
N PRO A 771 -14.57 17.93 -2.08
CA PRO A 771 -13.81 19.11 -2.47
C PRO A 771 -12.30 18.90 -2.26
N SER A 772 -11.47 19.58 -3.05
CA SER A 772 -10.02 19.53 -2.85
C SER A 772 -9.62 20.21 -1.53
N THR A 773 -8.53 19.72 -0.93
CA THR A 773 -7.98 20.36 0.27
C THR A 773 -7.43 21.74 -0.09
N ALA A 774 -7.76 22.74 0.71
CA ALA A 774 -7.29 24.10 0.54
C ALA A 774 -5.75 24.17 0.62
N GLN A 775 -5.16 25.09 -0.15
CA GLN A 775 -3.72 25.28 -0.14
C GLN A 775 -3.23 25.81 1.22
N ARG A 776 -2.14 25.24 1.72
CA ARG A 776 -1.56 25.55 3.03
C ARG A 776 -0.06 25.84 2.87
N ARG A 777 0.48 26.68 3.76
CA ARG A 777 1.93 26.82 3.93
C ARG A 777 2.58 25.47 4.26
N PRO A 778 3.82 25.26 3.81
CA PRO A 778 4.64 24.15 4.26
C PRO A 778 4.79 24.09 5.79
N PRO A 779 5.19 22.94 6.34
CA PRO A 779 5.40 22.76 7.78
C PRO A 779 6.35 23.81 8.37
N LYS A 780 5.93 24.48 9.45
CA LYS A 780 6.72 25.50 10.19
C LYS A 780 7.79 24.89 11.09
N TYR A 781 7.61 23.63 11.47
CA TYR A 781 8.51 22.91 12.35
C TYR A 781 9.10 21.71 11.62
N GLU A 782 10.40 21.51 11.77
CA GLU A 782 11.04 20.27 11.39
C GLU A 782 11.28 19.45 12.65
N LYS A 783 11.14 18.13 12.53
CA LYS A 783 11.51 17.22 13.60
C LYS A 783 13.02 17.32 13.73
N GLU A 784 13.50 17.71 14.91
CA GLU A 784 14.93 17.71 15.20
C GLU A 784 15.37 16.24 15.12
N GLN A 785 15.95 15.88 13.98
CA GLN A 785 16.66 14.61 13.88
C GLN A 785 17.80 14.77 14.87
N TYR A 786 17.73 13.99 15.95
CA TYR A 786 18.94 13.73 16.68
C TYR A 786 19.82 13.04 15.65
N GLU A 787 20.79 13.78 15.14
CA GLU A 787 22.01 13.19 14.63
C GLU A 787 22.54 12.37 15.79
N LEU A 788 22.05 11.14 15.88
CA LEU A 788 22.79 10.07 16.48
C LEU A 788 24.12 10.16 15.72
N ASN A 789 25.12 10.73 16.40
CA ASN A 789 26.53 10.49 16.11
C ASN A 789 26.87 9.00 16.25
N VAL A 790 25.92 8.09 16.03
CA VAL A 790 26.16 6.85 15.32
C VAL A 790 26.59 7.29 13.93
N GLY A 791 27.87 7.68 13.83
CA GLY A 791 28.49 7.92 12.55
C GLY A 791 28.12 6.74 11.69
N ASP A 792 27.36 6.99 10.62
CA ASP A 792 27.13 6.00 9.59
C ASP A 792 28.51 5.39 9.32
N PRO A 793 28.75 4.10 9.62
CA PRO A 793 30.05 3.49 9.46
C PRO A 793 30.58 3.64 8.04
N ASN A 794 29.67 3.94 7.09
CA ASN A 794 29.94 4.18 5.68
C ASN A 794 30.12 5.65 5.28
N ASN A 795 29.82 6.63 6.15
CA ASN A 795 29.95 8.06 5.84
C ASN A 795 31.24 8.68 6.42
N TRP A 796 32.19 7.85 6.84
CA TRP A 796 33.58 8.28 6.97
C TRP A 796 34.10 8.55 5.56
N LYS A 797 34.25 9.83 5.23
CA LYS A 797 34.86 10.37 4.00
C LYS A 797 36.35 10.02 3.88
N ASP A 798 36.69 8.76 4.05
CA ASP A 798 38.01 8.25 3.68
C ASP A 798 37.90 7.67 2.27
N PRO A 799 38.30 8.42 1.22
CA PRO A 799 38.28 7.93 -0.16
C PRO A 799 39.16 6.69 -0.38
N TYR A 800 39.95 6.27 0.64
CA TYR A 800 40.80 5.09 0.60
C TYR A 800 40.20 3.85 1.26
N ARG A 801 39.02 3.94 1.93
CA ARG A 801 38.31 2.72 2.34
C ARG A 801 37.76 2.02 1.09
N ARG A 802 38.48 0.98 0.66
CA ARG A 802 38.07 0.10 -0.44
C ARG A 802 36.63 -0.32 -0.20
N LYS A 803 35.72 0.11 -1.08
CA LYS A 803 34.35 -0.40 -1.06
C LYS A 803 34.41 -1.86 -1.50
N TYR A 804 33.72 -2.72 -0.79
CA TYR A 804 33.61 -4.13 -1.16
C TYR A 804 32.20 -4.38 -1.69
N GLU A 805 32.07 -5.35 -2.57
CA GLU A 805 30.80 -5.97 -2.92
C GLU A 805 30.82 -7.44 -2.55
N TRP A 806 29.65 -7.94 -2.18
CA TRP A 806 29.44 -9.34 -1.83
C TRP A 806 28.88 -10.07 -3.03
N ILE A 807 29.57 -11.09 -3.48
CA ILE A 807 29.18 -11.92 -4.61
C ILE A 807 28.78 -13.30 -4.09
N LEU A 808 27.60 -13.75 -4.48
CA LEU A 808 27.06 -15.08 -4.18
C LEU A 808 27.19 -15.95 -5.43
N CYS A 809 27.78 -17.14 -5.28
CA CYS A 809 27.97 -18.09 -6.37
C CYS A 809 27.52 -19.50 -5.94
N THR A 810 26.80 -20.20 -6.81
CA THR A 810 26.63 -21.66 -6.68
C THR A 810 27.90 -22.40 -7.13
N PRO A 811 28.09 -23.69 -6.77
CA PRO A 811 29.19 -24.49 -7.29
C PRO A 811 29.24 -24.47 -8.82
N GLY A 812 30.44 -24.50 -9.39
CA GLY A 812 30.66 -24.47 -10.84
C GLY A 812 30.90 -23.07 -11.42
N ARG A 813 30.61 -21.99 -10.68
CA ARG A 813 30.79 -20.60 -11.13
C ARG A 813 31.95 -19.90 -10.44
N ASP A 814 32.72 -19.13 -11.21
CA ASP A 814 33.82 -18.32 -10.67
C ASP A 814 33.26 -17.00 -10.10
N PRO A 815 33.57 -16.63 -8.83
CA PRO A 815 33.27 -15.29 -8.30
C PRO A 815 33.84 -14.11 -9.11
N ALA A 816 34.80 -14.38 -10.00
CA ALA A 816 35.34 -13.40 -10.95
C ALA A 816 34.40 -13.13 -12.14
N GLU A 817 33.41 -13.98 -12.42
CA GLU A 817 32.44 -13.75 -13.49
C GLU A 817 31.68 -12.42 -13.30
N PRO A 818 31.32 -11.72 -14.40
CA PRO A 818 30.53 -10.51 -14.32
C PRO A 818 29.15 -10.82 -13.74
N SER A 819 28.73 -10.06 -12.73
CA SER A 819 27.45 -10.31 -12.07
C SER A 819 26.28 -9.95 -12.99
N GLN A 820 25.52 -10.94 -13.47
CA GLN A 820 24.32 -10.73 -14.30
C GLN A 820 23.05 -10.55 -13.45
N GLY A 821 23.13 -9.72 -12.41
CA GLY A 821 22.00 -9.44 -11.51
C GLY A 821 22.44 -9.12 -10.09
N GLY A 822 21.51 -8.61 -9.30
CA GLY A 822 21.72 -8.34 -7.88
C GLY A 822 20.52 -8.75 -7.04
N LEU A 823 20.78 -9.42 -5.93
CA LEU A 823 19.80 -9.61 -4.87
C LEU A 823 19.88 -8.41 -3.93
N ASN A 824 18.84 -7.58 -3.95
CA ASN A 824 18.73 -6.43 -3.04
C ASN A 824 17.92 -6.81 -1.80
N VAL A 825 18.51 -6.63 -0.63
CA VAL A 825 17.92 -6.94 0.68
C VAL A 825 17.90 -5.67 1.54
N PRO A 826 17.07 -4.68 1.18
CA PRO A 826 17.15 -3.33 1.75
C PRO A 826 16.88 -3.29 3.26
N ASN A 827 16.10 -4.24 3.78
CA ASN A 827 15.71 -4.28 5.19
C ASN A 827 16.69 -5.05 6.08
N ALA A 828 17.71 -5.71 5.51
CA ALA A 828 18.69 -6.45 6.30
C ALA A 828 19.61 -5.46 7.02
N ARG A 829 19.74 -5.61 8.34
CA ARG A 829 20.65 -4.78 9.16
C ARG A 829 22.04 -5.40 9.28
N TYR A 830 22.11 -6.72 9.15
CA TYR A 830 23.34 -7.50 9.31
C TYR A 830 23.58 -8.39 8.09
N PHE A 831 24.86 -8.63 7.79
CA PHE A 831 25.26 -9.51 6.70
C PHE A 831 24.70 -10.93 6.86
N SER A 832 24.56 -11.42 8.10
CA SER A 832 23.92 -12.72 8.37
C SER A 832 22.45 -12.76 7.92
N GLN A 833 21.68 -11.69 8.15
CA GLN A 833 20.29 -11.60 7.69
C GLN A 833 20.21 -11.51 6.17
N ALA A 834 21.12 -10.76 5.56
CA ALA A 834 21.25 -10.66 4.11
C ALA A 834 21.57 -12.02 3.48
N LEU A 835 22.47 -12.79 4.10
CA LEU A 835 22.82 -14.14 3.68
C LEU A 835 21.67 -15.13 3.87
N THR A 836 20.95 -15.07 5.00
CA THR A 836 19.74 -15.89 5.22
C THR A 836 18.67 -15.58 4.17
N ALA A 837 18.45 -14.30 3.86
CA ALA A 837 17.55 -13.90 2.78
C ALA A 837 17.94 -14.51 1.45
N ALA A 838 19.23 -14.44 1.10
CA ALA A 838 19.74 -15.01 -0.14
C ALA A 838 19.59 -16.53 -0.21
N LYS A 839 19.96 -17.24 0.87
CA LYS A 839 19.80 -18.70 0.97
C LYS A 839 18.34 -19.11 0.80
N THR A 840 17.42 -18.39 1.43
CA THR A 840 15.99 -18.67 1.37
C THR A 840 15.45 -18.39 -0.03
N ASP A 841 15.87 -17.29 -0.66
CA ASP A 841 15.44 -16.94 -2.01
C ASP A 841 15.93 -17.96 -3.04
N TYR A 842 17.21 -18.34 -2.99
CA TYR A 842 17.75 -19.38 -3.86
C TYR A 842 17.12 -20.74 -3.63
N LYS A 843 16.84 -21.12 -2.39
CA LYS A 843 16.14 -22.38 -2.11
C LYS A 843 14.74 -22.39 -2.72
N ILE A 844 13.99 -21.30 -2.63
CA ILE A 844 12.65 -21.21 -3.23
C ILE A 844 12.73 -21.21 -4.76
N ARG A 845 13.71 -20.52 -5.34
CA ARG A 845 13.91 -20.58 -6.79
C ARG A 845 14.32 -21.97 -7.27
N ASP A 846 15.22 -22.67 -6.57
CA ASP A 846 15.64 -24.03 -6.97
C ASP A 846 14.43 -24.99 -6.95
N VAL A 847 13.57 -24.86 -5.94
CA VAL A 847 12.31 -25.60 -5.85
C VAL A 847 11.34 -25.26 -6.99
N LEU A 848 11.32 -24.03 -7.51
CA LEU A 848 10.37 -23.62 -8.56
C LEU A 848 10.90 -23.83 -9.99
N GLU A 849 12.21 -23.71 -10.17
CA GLU A 849 12.84 -23.50 -11.48
C GLU A 849 13.76 -24.65 -11.90
N SER A 850 14.16 -25.56 -11.02
CA SER A 850 15.13 -26.61 -11.38
C SER A 850 14.51 -27.86 -11.98
N VAL A 851 13.61 -28.51 -11.26
CA VAL A 851 12.94 -29.75 -11.68
C VAL A 851 11.47 -29.63 -11.31
N ASP A 852 10.59 -30.04 -12.22
CA ASP A 852 9.15 -30.08 -12.01
C ASP A 852 8.69 -31.54 -12.03
N PHE A 853 8.16 -31.99 -10.90
CA PHE A 853 7.56 -33.30 -10.69
C PHE A 853 6.04 -33.11 -10.70
N SER A 854 5.34 -33.82 -11.59
CA SER A 854 3.88 -33.80 -11.65
C SER A 854 3.33 -35.21 -11.41
N TYR A 855 2.43 -35.34 -10.43
CA TYR A 855 1.84 -36.61 -10.03
C TYR A 855 0.46 -36.39 -9.39
N SER A 856 -0.32 -37.46 -9.28
CA SER A 856 -1.64 -37.45 -8.65
C SER A 856 -1.69 -38.42 -7.48
N ILE A 857 -2.31 -37.99 -6.40
CA ILE A 857 -2.54 -38.79 -5.19
C ILE A 857 -4.04 -38.82 -4.85
N PRO A 858 -4.51 -39.69 -3.95
CA PRO A 858 -5.86 -39.59 -3.39
C PRO A 858 -6.15 -38.20 -2.83
N PHE A 859 -7.43 -37.82 -2.76
CA PHE A 859 -7.82 -36.47 -2.36
C PHE A 859 -7.28 -36.10 -0.97
N ASN A 860 -6.43 -35.08 -0.89
CA ASN A 860 -5.88 -34.58 0.37
C ASN A 860 -5.97 -33.05 0.44
N ALA A 861 -7.02 -32.58 1.08
CA ALA A 861 -7.29 -31.16 1.33
C ALA A 861 -6.28 -30.48 2.27
N ALA A 862 -5.35 -31.21 2.90
CA ALA A 862 -4.44 -30.69 3.93
C ALA A 862 -3.04 -30.32 3.40
N ILE A 863 -2.68 -30.78 2.20
CA ILE A 863 -1.40 -30.44 1.54
C ILE A 863 -1.40 -28.97 1.14
N ARG A 864 -0.27 -28.30 1.35
CA ARG A 864 -0.07 -26.88 1.02
C ARG A 864 1.20 -26.69 0.17
N PRO A 865 1.28 -25.60 -0.62
CA PRO A 865 2.55 -25.23 -1.25
C PRO A 865 3.68 -25.11 -0.23
N LEU A 866 4.87 -25.52 -0.66
CA LEU A 866 6.14 -25.68 0.06
C LEU A 866 6.16 -26.75 1.16
N ASP A 867 5.08 -27.51 1.39
CA ASP A 867 5.16 -28.74 2.19
C ASP A 867 6.18 -29.72 1.55
N LYS A 868 6.89 -30.47 2.39
CA LYS A 868 7.83 -31.51 1.96
C LYS A 868 7.05 -32.76 1.60
N ASP A 869 7.46 -33.45 0.55
CA ASP A 869 6.91 -34.74 0.17
C ASP A 869 8.03 -35.70 -0.22
N LEU A 870 7.95 -36.94 0.26
CA LEU A 870 8.81 -38.05 -0.16
C LEU A 870 8.01 -38.92 -1.12
N ILE A 871 8.30 -38.77 -2.41
CA ILE A 871 7.63 -39.54 -3.47
C ILE A 871 8.45 -40.79 -3.74
N ALA A 872 7.81 -41.95 -3.76
CA ALA A 872 8.41 -43.19 -4.24
C ALA A 872 7.70 -43.70 -5.51
N VAL A 873 8.49 -44.12 -6.50
CA VAL A 873 8.03 -44.69 -7.78
C VAL A 873 8.87 -45.93 -8.07
N GLY A 874 8.28 -47.11 -7.90
CA GLY A 874 9.05 -48.35 -7.93
C GLY A 874 10.13 -48.36 -6.83
N ASP A 875 11.39 -48.50 -7.24
CA ASP A 875 12.55 -48.52 -6.34
C ASP A 875 13.21 -47.14 -6.15
N GLU A 876 12.73 -46.12 -6.88
CA GLU A 876 13.27 -44.76 -6.80
C GLU A 876 12.49 -43.93 -5.79
N SER A 877 13.20 -43.04 -5.08
CA SER A 877 12.57 -42.09 -4.17
C SER A 877 13.15 -40.69 -4.30
N TYR A 878 12.28 -39.68 -4.19
CA TYR A 878 12.59 -38.29 -4.43
C TYR A 878 12.10 -37.43 -3.26
N ASN A 879 13.02 -36.66 -2.66
CA ASN A 879 12.66 -35.62 -1.72
C ASN A 879 12.28 -34.36 -2.50
N VAL A 880 11.03 -33.95 -2.39
CA VAL A 880 10.49 -32.81 -3.12
C VAL A 880 9.74 -31.85 -2.20
N ARG A 881 9.46 -30.65 -2.71
CA ARG A 881 8.55 -29.67 -2.13
C ARG A 881 7.45 -29.35 -3.10
N VAL A 882 6.22 -29.39 -2.61
CA VAL A 882 5.04 -29.08 -3.39
C VAL A 882 5.10 -27.61 -3.85
N THR A 883 5.13 -27.35 -5.15
CA THR A 883 5.13 -26.00 -5.73
C THR A 883 3.72 -25.50 -5.98
N SER A 884 2.83 -26.41 -6.38
CA SER A 884 1.43 -26.13 -6.62
C SER A 884 0.53 -27.32 -6.28
N VAL A 885 -0.71 -27.02 -5.88
CA VAL A 885 -1.75 -28.01 -5.56
C VAL A 885 -2.98 -27.68 -6.39
N SER A 886 -3.49 -28.63 -7.16
CA SER A 886 -4.72 -28.50 -7.93
C SER A 886 -5.71 -29.61 -7.53
N GLN A 887 -6.92 -29.22 -7.15
CA GLN A 887 -7.95 -30.14 -6.69
C GLN A 887 -9.25 -29.89 -7.45
N THR A 888 -9.94 -30.97 -7.81
CA THR A 888 -11.28 -30.93 -8.40
C THR A 888 -12.20 -31.86 -7.63
N VAL A 889 -13.24 -31.29 -7.02
CA VAL A 889 -14.27 -32.03 -6.29
C VAL A 889 -15.58 -31.90 -7.04
N THR A 890 -16.16 -33.02 -7.41
CA THR A 890 -17.50 -33.13 -7.99
C THR A 890 -18.53 -33.30 -6.88
N PHE A 891 -19.64 -32.56 -6.97
CA PHE A 891 -20.79 -32.71 -6.09
C PHE A 891 -21.98 -33.24 -6.90
N GLN A 892 -22.65 -34.27 -6.37
CA GLN A 892 -23.66 -35.07 -7.08
C GLN A 892 -25.08 -34.84 -6.54
N GLY A 893 -25.32 -33.71 -5.86
CA GLY A 893 -26.56 -33.41 -5.16
C GLY A 893 -26.37 -33.40 -3.64
N GLU A 894 -27.45 -33.60 -2.89
CA GLU A 894 -27.44 -33.63 -1.42
C GLU A 894 -28.24 -34.80 -0.87
N ILE A 895 -27.84 -35.28 0.31
CA ILE A 895 -28.56 -36.25 1.14
C ILE A 895 -28.66 -35.65 2.55
N ASN A 896 -29.87 -35.51 3.07
CA ASN A 896 -30.13 -34.90 4.40
C ASN A 896 -29.49 -33.51 4.59
N GLY A 897 -29.48 -32.70 3.53
CA GLY A 897 -28.88 -31.35 3.54
C GLY A 897 -27.34 -31.32 3.47
N LEU A 898 -26.68 -32.48 3.39
CA LEU A 898 -25.23 -32.59 3.19
C LEU A 898 -24.93 -32.91 1.71
N PRO A 899 -23.95 -32.24 1.09
CA PRO A 899 -23.59 -32.51 -0.30
C PRO A 899 -22.94 -33.89 -0.44
N VAL A 900 -23.25 -34.60 -1.52
CA VAL A 900 -22.56 -35.85 -1.87
C VAL A 900 -21.34 -35.48 -2.72
N LEU A 901 -20.14 -35.66 -2.17
CA LEU A 901 -18.89 -35.20 -2.77
C LEU A 901 -18.00 -36.35 -3.19
N SER A 902 -17.38 -36.21 -4.36
CA SER A 902 -16.32 -37.10 -4.83
C SER A 902 -15.18 -36.35 -5.52
N ALA A 903 -13.98 -36.90 -5.51
CA ALA A 903 -12.78 -36.34 -6.14
C ALA A 903 -12.09 -37.40 -7.02
N PRO A 904 -12.70 -37.76 -8.17
CA PRO A 904 -12.21 -38.86 -9.02
C PRO A 904 -10.84 -38.62 -9.65
N GLN A 905 -10.38 -37.36 -9.65
CA GLN A 905 -9.04 -36.99 -10.13
C GLN A 905 -8.01 -36.87 -9.00
N GLY A 906 -8.41 -37.12 -7.75
CA GLY A 906 -7.57 -36.96 -6.57
C GLY A 906 -7.05 -35.53 -6.39
N THR A 907 -5.87 -35.42 -5.77
CA THR A 907 -5.09 -34.18 -5.69
C THR A 907 -3.95 -34.24 -6.69
N LYS A 908 -3.91 -33.29 -7.61
CA LYS A 908 -2.82 -33.12 -8.56
C LYS A 908 -1.77 -32.20 -7.94
N LEU A 909 -0.54 -32.68 -7.86
CA LEU A 909 0.57 -31.97 -7.26
C LEU A 909 1.61 -31.67 -8.33
N SER A 910 2.09 -30.43 -8.32
CA SER A 910 3.39 -30.09 -8.90
C SER A 910 4.36 -29.89 -7.76
N ALA A 911 5.57 -30.40 -7.87
CA ALA A 911 6.61 -30.29 -6.87
C ALA A 911 7.96 -30.03 -7.52
N GLY A 912 8.90 -29.47 -6.78
CA GLY A 912 10.29 -29.39 -7.22
C GLY A 912 11.22 -29.97 -6.18
N ILE A 913 12.48 -30.17 -6.55
CA ILE A 913 13.45 -30.88 -5.72
C ILE A 913 13.68 -30.15 -4.37
N ASP A 914 13.63 -30.87 -3.24
CA ASP A 914 14.01 -30.31 -1.93
C ASP A 914 15.47 -30.66 -1.64
N ARG A 915 16.35 -29.68 -1.87
CA ARG A 915 17.76 -29.78 -1.52
C ARG A 915 18.26 -28.47 -0.95
N GLU A 916 19.42 -28.53 -0.31
CA GLU A 916 20.15 -27.32 0.04
C GLU A 916 20.94 -26.83 -1.17
N VAL A 917 20.81 -25.55 -1.49
CA VAL A 917 21.63 -24.91 -2.52
C VAL A 917 22.93 -24.43 -1.86
N PRO A 918 24.08 -25.09 -2.12
CA PRO A 918 25.36 -24.60 -1.63
C PRO A 918 25.65 -23.22 -2.23
N ILE A 919 25.95 -22.25 -1.38
CA ILE A 919 26.27 -20.88 -1.81
C ILE A 919 27.63 -20.51 -1.24
N THR A 920 28.56 -20.20 -2.14
CA THR A 920 29.85 -19.62 -1.79
C THR A 920 29.71 -18.11 -1.76
N VAL A 921 30.18 -17.47 -0.69
CA VAL A 921 30.13 -16.02 -0.53
C VAL A 921 31.53 -15.45 -0.67
N THR A 922 31.73 -14.59 -1.67
CA THR A 922 33.02 -13.96 -1.95
C THR A 922 32.93 -12.46 -1.74
N LYS A 923 33.87 -11.91 -0.97
CA LYS A 923 34.02 -10.47 -0.76
C LYS A 923 34.99 -9.91 -1.80
N ARG A 924 34.47 -9.18 -2.80
CA ARG A 924 35.28 -8.61 -3.90
C ARG A 924 35.49 -7.11 -3.66
N PRO A 925 36.73 -6.58 -3.73
CA PRO A 925 36.94 -5.14 -3.71
C PRO A 925 36.41 -4.53 -5.02
N LEU A 926 35.63 -3.45 -4.92
CA LEU A 926 35.21 -2.69 -6.09
C LEU A 926 36.45 -2.04 -6.73
N PRO A 927 36.52 -2.00 -8.08
CA PRO A 927 37.58 -1.28 -8.76
C PRO A 927 37.54 0.18 -8.30
N LEU A 928 38.72 0.73 -7.99
CA LEU A 928 38.82 2.15 -7.67
C LEU A 928 38.27 2.94 -8.86
N PRO A 929 37.44 3.98 -8.63
CA PRO A 929 37.01 4.84 -9.71
C PRO A 929 38.27 5.33 -10.45
N PRO A 930 38.26 5.37 -11.80
CA PRO A 930 39.39 5.89 -12.55
C PRO A 930 39.69 7.29 -12.00
N PHE A 931 40.96 7.56 -11.67
CA PHE A 931 41.38 8.87 -11.20
C PHE A 931 40.87 9.90 -12.21
N GLU A 932 40.02 10.84 -11.76
CA GLU A 932 39.69 11.99 -12.58
C GLU A 932 41.01 12.60 -13.05
N PRO A 933 41.23 12.76 -14.37
CA PRO A 933 42.46 13.35 -14.86
C PRO A 933 42.59 14.71 -14.16
N ARG A 934 43.62 14.86 -13.32
CA ARG A 934 43.91 16.12 -12.65
C ARG A 934 43.90 17.19 -13.73
N ALA A 935 42.97 18.15 -13.62
CA ALA A 935 42.91 19.28 -14.53
C ALA A 935 44.32 19.88 -14.60
N GLY A 936 44.98 19.67 -15.74
CA GLY A 936 46.36 20.07 -15.93
C GLY A 936 46.47 21.56 -15.68
N SER A 937 47.32 21.93 -14.74
CA SER A 937 47.72 23.31 -14.42
C SER A 937 48.56 23.94 -15.55
N SER A 938 48.27 23.64 -16.82
CA SER A 938 49.00 24.09 -18.01
C SER A 938 48.27 25.19 -18.80
N GLY A 939 47.29 25.87 -18.18
CA GLY A 939 46.53 26.95 -18.83
C GLY A 939 47.12 28.36 -18.72
N ARG A 940 48.39 28.55 -18.34
CA ARG A 940 48.95 29.90 -18.08
C ARG A 940 50.30 30.24 -18.74
N GLN A 941 50.72 29.50 -19.76
CA GLN A 941 51.83 29.89 -20.63
C GLN A 941 51.48 29.50 -22.06
N LEU A 942 50.99 30.45 -22.85
CA LEU A 942 51.07 30.55 -24.32
C LEU A 942 50.22 31.76 -24.76
N LEU A 943 50.66 32.95 -24.37
CA LEU A 943 50.21 34.24 -24.89
C LEU A 943 51.47 35.13 -24.97
N GLY A 944 52.30 34.79 -25.94
CA GLY A 944 53.58 35.41 -26.25
C GLY A 944 54.09 34.68 -27.47
N ASP A 945 54.24 35.43 -28.56
CA ASP A 945 54.70 35.00 -29.89
C ASP A 945 53.60 34.56 -30.86
N LEU A 946 53.00 35.56 -31.54
CA LEU A 946 52.88 35.61 -33.01
C LEU A 946 52.15 36.90 -33.43
N GLU A 947 52.91 38.00 -33.50
CA GLU A 947 52.66 39.08 -34.46
C GLU A 947 53.57 38.87 -35.69
N LEU A 948 53.14 39.45 -36.82
CA LEU A 948 53.74 39.50 -38.16
C LEU A 948 53.51 38.26 -39.04
N GLY A 949 52.82 38.33 -40.18
CA GLY A 949 52.22 39.44 -40.90
C GLY A 949 51.89 39.02 -42.34
N VAL A 950 51.29 39.95 -43.11
CA VAL A 950 51.34 40.03 -44.59
C VAL A 950 50.45 38.99 -45.32
N VAL A 951 49.58 39.25 -46.32
CA VAL A 951 48.97 40.41 -47.01
C VAL A 951 48.23 39.83 -48.24
N LEU A 952 47.20 40.54 -48.76
CA LEU A 952 46.52 40.41 -50.08
C LEU A 952 45.47 39.29 -50.27
N LYS A 953 44.18 39.66 -50.47
CA LYS A 953 43.49 39.89 -51.77
C LYS A 953 43.48 38.62 -52.65
N THR A 954 42.40 38.11 -53.25
CA THR A 954 41.15 38.70 -53.78
C THR A 954 40.29 37.57 -54.39
N ARG A 955 38.97 37.80 -54.48
CA ARG A 955 37.99 37.24 -55.46
C ARG A 955 37.69 35.73 -55.37
N GLY A 956 36.46 35.25 -55.50
CA GLY A 956 35.16 35.86 -55.81
C GLY A 956 34.17 34.74 -56.19
N ASN A 957 32.86 35.04 -56.12
CA ASN A 957 31.70 34.35 -56.71
C ASN A 957 31.51 32.87 -56.29
N TYR A 958 30.39 32.43 -55.72
CA TYR A 958 28.98 32.69 -56.01
C TYR A 958 28.16 32.77 -54.71
#